data_AF-A0A9E1SD59-F1
#
_entry.id   AF-A0A9E1SD59-F1
#
_cell.length_a   1.000
_cell.length_b   1.000
_cell.length_c   1.000
_cell.angle_alpha   90.00
_cell.angle_beta   90.00
_cell.angle_gamma   90.00
#
_symmetry.space_group_name_H-M   'P 1'
#
loop_
_entity.id
_entity.type
_entity.pdbx_description
1 polymer ?
#
loop_
_entity_poly.entity_id
_entity_poly.type
_entity_poly.pdbx_seq_one_letter_code
_entity_poly.pdbx_strand_id
1 'polypeptide(L)'
;MNSYSWAETQNAPALPLAEAVENVYPAIVRIEVVSEQGSSGRMMKSRATGSGVIISKDGRVVTNHHVAGKATRITCRLHNGEEVMADLLGADPMTDLAVLRLRMEDRPTKSRALTVANFGDSDKVEIGDVCFAMGSPAGLSQSVTRGIVSNVALISPYKGSFRLDGENVGELVRWLGHDAIIFPGNSGGPLVNEKGYIIGINEVGIGSLGGAIPSNLARTVSKELAEKGFISRCWTGLECQPVLNPNEKGILVAGIIEESPAEDAGLKPGDIIKTYDGRTVMARIAEDLPLFNQLSYGMKVGKKLKITGLRKNKKMSWVLTTATRESAFAKERELKSWGITIRDFTLMSSLEARRSSKKGAQVHSVGRGGPSNSAKPSLSRGDVITGINGNPVSSVADLVRLSKKITEGKKEPVSTLVSFERDMAKLLTVVKIGPEAEENRPVQAWKPWLGVSTQVLTRELSEALKMPKTTRGVRIAQVYPRTPSQKAGMQAGDLLFRIDGQIIQAYRTEDAEVFGNMIKEYKPSSLALFSGMRDGKKLDLNVTLEKRPDPSNELPDYEEETFEFTVRELSFGDRVSKRLKEKEPGLVVENVEPAGWASLAGLRQGDLVLNINGESMSEIDLFEKKMNQWIKNEEKRIIFFVKRGIHTLFLELEPDWDNS
;
A
#
# COMPACT_ATOMS: atom_id res chain seq x y z
N MET A 1 -29.39 -44.33 -49.79
CA MET A 1 -28.25 -43.39 -49.80
C MET A 1 -28.76 -42.07 -50.34
N ASN A 2 -29.08 -41.11 -49.47
CA ASN A 2 -29.41 -39.74 -49.89
C ASN A 2 -28.25 -38.85 -49.46
N SER A 3 -27.46 -38.42 -50.45
CA SER A 3 -26.40 -37.43 -50.31
C SER A 3 -27.01 -36.04 -50.17
N TYR A 4 -26.94 -35.44 -48.99
CA TYR A 4 -27.20 -34.02 -48.84
C TYR A 4 -25.93 -33.23 -49.18
N SER A 5 -26.05 -32.43 -50.22
CA SER A 5 -25.12 -31.37 -50.63
C SER A 5 -25.02 -30.31 -49.52
N TRP A 6 -23.80 -30.00 -49.09
CA TRP A 6 -23.54 -28.84 -48.25
C TRP A 6 -23.58 -27.60 -49.15
N ALA A 7 -24.60 -26.76 -48.96
CA ALA A 7 -24.61 -25.42 -49.54
C ALA A 7 -23.39 -24.65 -48.99
N GLU A 8 -22.56 -24.14 -49.90
CA GLU A 8 -21.52 -23.17 -49.58
C GLU A 8 -22.15 -22.00 -48.81
N THR A 9 -21.82 -21.89 -47.53
CA THR A 9 -22.12 -20.70 -46.75
C THR A 9 -21.38 -19.54 -47.41
N GLN A 10 -22.15 -18.65 -48.05
CA GLN A 10 -21.71 -17.34 -48.48
C GLN A 10 -20.91 -16.69 -47.35
N ASN A 11 -19.72 -16.16 -47.70
CA ASN A 11 -18.90 -15.33 -46.82
C ASN A 11 -19.77 -14.27 -46.14
N ALA A 12 -20.13 -14.50 -44.88
CA ALA A 12 -20.59 -13.43 -44.02
C ALA A 12 -19.43 -12.43 -43.93
N PRO A 13 -19.61 -11.15 -44.29
CA PRO A 13 -18.55 -10.17 -44.13
C PRO A 13 -18.12 -10.18 -42.67
N ALA A 14 -16.80 -10.31 -42.42
CA ALA A 14 -16.23 -10.13 -41.09
C ALA A 14 -16.72 -8.79 -40.54
N LEU A 15 -17.34 -8.80 -39.36
CA LEU A 15 -17.99 -7.62 -38.79
C LEU A 15 -16.99 -6.45 -38.69
N PRO A 16 -17.33 -5.22 -39.15
CA PRO A 16 -16.51 -4.00 -39.06
C PRO A 16 -16.09 -3.56 -37.65
N LEU A 17 -16.55 -4.29 -36.63
CA LEU A 17 -16.36 -4.05 -35.20
C LEU A 17 -14.88 -4.06 -34.77
N ALA A 18 -14.02 -4.75 -35.53
CA ALA A 18 -12.58 -4.82 -35.27
C ALA A 18 -11.91 -3.44 -35.34
N GLU A 19 -12.27 -2.61 -36.33
CA GLU A 19 -11.51 -1.39 -36.64
C GLU A 19 -11.67 -0.31 -35.54
N ALA A 20 -12.88 -0.12 -35.03
CA ALA A 20 -13.13 0.86 -33.97
C ALA A 20 -12.45 0.48 -32.63
N VAL A 21 -12.44 -0.81 -32.31
CA VAL A 21 -11.75 -1.35 -31.13
C VAL A 21 -10.23 -1.27 -31.31
N GLU A 22 -9.71 -1.64 -32.48
CA GLU A 22 -8.29 -1.57 -32.83
C GLU A 22 -7.74 -0.14 -32.79
N ASN A 23 -8.55 0.87 -33.12
CA ASN A 23 -8.14 2.27 -33.07
C ASN A 23 -8.04 2.82 -31.63
N VAL A 24 -8.82 2.29 -30.69
CA VAL A 24 -8.80 2.74 -29.28
C VAL A 24 -7.83 1.93 -28.44
N TYR A 25 -7.66 0.63 -28.74
CA TYR A 25 -6.86 -0.28 -27.92
C TYR A 25 -5.44 0.25 -27.62
N PRO A 26 -4.71 0.88 -28.57
CA PRO A 26 -3.41 1.49 -28.31
C PRO A 26 -3.41 2.68 -27.33
N ALA A 27 -4.56 3.32 -27.12
CA ALA A 27 -4.72 4.44 -26.18
C ALA A 27 -4.93 3.98 -24.73
N ILE A 28 -5.15 2.69 -24.49
CA ILE A 28 -5.24 2.14 -23.13
C ILE A 28 -3.85 2.19 -22.50
N VAL A 29 -3.79 2.52 -21.22
CA VAL A 29 -2.57 2.42 -20.41
C VAL A 29 -2.82 1.56 -19.20
N ARG A 30 -1.85 0.70 -18.87
CA ARG A 30 -1.81 0.04 -17.57
C ARG A 30 -1.12 0.99 -16.60
N ILE A 31 -1.74 1.19 -15.45
CA ILE A 31 -1.23 2.09 -14.42
C ILE A 31 -0.79 1.24 -13.24
N GLU A 32 0.43 1.44 -12.80
CA GLU A 32 0.91 0.96 -11.52
C GLU A 32 1.13 2.15 -10.61
N VAL A 33 0.62 2.03 -9.39
CA VAL A 33 0.74 3.10 -8.41
C VAL A 33 1.37 2.59 -7.14
N VAL A 34 2.12 3.48 -6.49
CA VAL A 34 2.42 3.38 -5.08
C VAL A 34 1.60 4.45 -4.39
N SER A 35 0.85 4.05 -3.36
CA SER A 35 0.05 4.95 -2.54
C SER A 35 0.41 4.78 -1.08
N GLU A 36 0.21 5.83 -0.30
CA GLU A 36 0.45 5.82 1.14
C GLU A 36 -0.87 5.94 1.91
N GLN A 37 -1.02 5.12 2.94
CA GLN A 37 -2.15 5.20 3.86
C GLN A 37 -1.70 4.99 5.29
N GLY A 38 -2.27 5.75 6.23
CA GLY A 38 -2.01 5.59 7.64
C GLY A 38 -2.54 4.26 8.16
N SER A 39 -1.65 3.40 8.65
CA SER A 39 -2.02 2.14 9.29
C SER A 39 -0.99 1.76 10.33
N SER A 40 -1.43 1.17 11.43
CA SER A 40 -0.56 0.72 12.52
C SER A 40 0.45 1.80 12.98
N GLY A 41 0.01 3.07 13.01
CA GLY A 41 0.81 4.20 13.47
C GLY A 41 1.89 4.69 12.51
N ARG A 42 1.93 4.19 11.28
CA ARG A 42 2.89 4.56 10.23
C ARG A 42 2.14 4.92 8.94
N MET A 43 2.72 5.75 8.07
CA MET A 43 2.27 5.79 6.67
C MET A 43 2.81 4.54 5.98
N MET A 44 1.91 3.63 5.61
CA MET A 44 2.28 2.40 4.93
C MET A 44 2.13 2.60 3.42
N LYS A 45 3.20 2.29 2.68
CA LYS A 45 3.16 2.21 1.23
C LYS A 45 2.44 0.93 0.80
N SER A 46 1.66 1.04 -0.26
CA SER A 46 1.01 -0.09 -0.91
C SER A 46 1.05 0.07 -2.41
N ARG A 47 1.19 -1.06 -3.12
CA ARG A 47 1.17 -1.10 -4.57
C ARG A 47 -0.21 -1.51 -5.05
N ALA A 48 -0.73 -0.78 -6.04
CA ALA A 48 -1.96 -1.15 -6.73
C ALA A 48 -1.77 -1.03 -8.26
N THR A 49 -2.67 -1.67 -9.00
CA THR A 49 -2.70 -1.59 -10.46
C THR A 49 -4.10 -1.23 -10.94
N GLY A 50 -4.17 -0.52 -12.06
CA GLY A 50 -5.41 -0.13 -12.71
C GLY A 50 -5.19 0.17 -14.18
N SER A 51 -6.16 0.82 -14.79
CA SER A 51 -6.13 1.22 -16.20
C SER A 51 -6.38 2.70 -16.36
N GLY A 52 -5.99 3.23 -17.50
CA GLY A 52 -6.35 4.57 -17.95
C GLY A 52 -6.53 4.62 -19.45
N VAL A 53 -6.94 5.78 -19.94
CA VAL A 53 -7.06 6.06 -21.37
C VAL A 53 -6.40 7.39 -21.71
N ILE A 54 -5.56 7.37 -22.75
CA ILE A 54 -4.92 8.58 -23.29
C ILE A 54 -5.96 9.39 -24.06
N ILE A 55 -6.21 10.61 -23.59
CA ILE A 55 -7.22 11.53 -24.16
C ILE A 55 -6.60 12.72 -24.90
N SER A 56 -5.27 12.83 -24.94
CA SER A 56 -4.59 13.92 -25.63
C SER A 56 -3.18 13.57 -26.07
N LYS A 57 -2.71 14.24 -27.14
CA LYS A 57 -1.37 14.01 -27.73
C LYS A 57 -0.22 14.43 -26.83
N ASP A 58 -0.49 15.34 -25.90
CA ASP A 58 0.47 15.82 -24.89
C ASP A 58 0.55 14.87 -23.68
N GLY A 59 -0.07 13.69 -23.73
CA GLY A 59 0.10 12.63 -22.74
C GLY A 59 -0.85 12.70 -21.55
N ARG A 60 -2.02 13.36 -21.67
CA ARG A 60 -3.02 13.29 -20.59
C ARG A 60 -3.77 11.97 -20.62
N VAL A 61 -3.88 11.37 -19.44
CA VAL A 61 -4.57 10.11 -19.21
C VAL A 61 -5.69 10.33 -18.21
N VAL A 62 -6.87 9.80 -18.48
CA VAL A 62 -7.98 9.73 -17.51
C VAL A 62 -7.98 8.34 -16.88
N THR A 63 -8.18 8.30 -15.56
CA THR A 63 -8.33 7.08 -14.77
C THR A 63 -9.25 7.35 -13.57
N ASN A 64 -9.43 6.37 -12.67
CA ASN A 64 -10.18 6.56 -11.44
C ASN A 64 -9.34 7.19 -10.31
N HIS A 65 -10.01 7.88 -9.39
CA HIS A 65 -9.39 8.39 -8.16
C HIS A 65 -8.91 7.26 -7.27
N HIS A 66 -9.69 6.18 -7.12
CA HIS A 66 -9.25 5.04 -6.31
C HIS A 66 -8.05 4.30 -6.91
N VAL A 67 -7.76 4.49 -8.21
CA VAL A 67 -6.56 3.96 -8.87
C VAL A 67 -5.37 4.85 -8.58
N ALA A 68 -5.44 6.16 -8.81
CA ALA A 68 -4.25 7.02 -8.80
C ALA A 68 -4.33 8.29 -7.95
N GLY A 69 -5.49 8.64 -7.39
CA GLY A 69 -5.72 9.90 -6.69
C GLY A 69 -4.95 10.09 -5.38
N LYS A 70 -4.41 9.00 -4.82
CA LYS A 70 -3.49 9.00 -3.66
C LYS A 70 -2.08 8.56 -3.99
N ALA A 71 -1.77 8.41 -5.27
CA ALA A 71 -0.48 7.89 -5.66
C ALA A 71 0.61 8.91 -5.30
N THR A 72 1.67 8.41 -4.65
CA THR A 72 2.94 9.14 -4.48
C THR A 72 3.88 8.85 -5.65
N ARG A 73 3.68 7.73 -6.35
CA ARG A 73 4.39 7.38 -7.57
C ARG A 73 3.46 6.69 -8.55
N ILE A 74 3.59 7.03 -9.84
CA ILE A 74 2.79 6.43 -10.91
C ILE A 74 3.70 6.04 -12.08
N THR A 75 3.60 4.78 -12.50
CA THR A 75 4.24 4.26 -13.70
C THR A 75 3.17 3.75 -14.65
N CYS A 76 3.21 4.23 -15.89
CA CYS A 76 2.28 3.86 -16.94
C CYS A 76 2.98 2.99 -17.97
N ARG A 77 2.43 1.80 -18.23
CA ARG A 77 2.85 0.94 -19.32
C ARG A 77 1.88 1.08 -20.50
N LEU A 78 2.42 1.53 -21.63
CA LEU A 78 1.69 1.71 -22.89
C LEU A 78 1.46 0.36 -23.59
N HIS A 79 0.57 0.36 -24.59
CA HIS A 79 0.20 -0.85 -25.34
C HIS A 79 1.37 -1.56 -26.04
N ASN A 80 2.42 -0.80 -26.38
CA ASN A 80 3.62 -1.32 -27.05
C ASN A 80 4.70 -1.80 -26.07
N GLY A 81 4.43 -1.74 -24.76
CA GLY A 81 5.36 -2.12 -23.71
C GLY A 81 6.29 -1.01 -23.23
N GLU A 82 6.22 0.21 -23.79
CA GLU A 82 6.93 1.37 -23.22
C GLU A 82 6.42 1.63 -21.80
N GLU A 83 7.34 1.75 -20.85
CA GLU A 83 7.06 2.20 -19.48
C GLU A 83 7.48 3.67 -19.35
N VAL A 84 6.59 4.48 -18.77
CA VAL A 84 6.72 5.93 -18.70
C VAL A 84 6.20 6.37 -17.33
N MET A 85 6.95 7.21 -16.62
CA MET A 85 6.44 7.79 -15.37
C MET A 85 5.31 8.78 -15.67
N ALA A 86 4.45 9.00 -14.67
CA ALA A 86 3.37 9.95 -14.80
C ALA A 86 3.18 10.78 -13.52
N ASP A 87 2.79 12.04 -13.71
CA ASP A 87 2.42 12.94 -12.63
C ASP A 87 0.90 13.00 -12.47
N LEU A 88 0.43 13.03 -11.22
CA LEU A 88 -0.97 13.29 -10.93
C LEU A 88 -1.26 14.78 -11.14
N LEU A 89 -1.97 15.13 -12.21
CA LEU A 89 -2.39 16.52 -12.44
C LEU A 89 -3.47 16.93 -11.44
N GLY A 90 -4.42 16.04 -11.14
CA GLY A 90 -5.48 16.27 -10.18
C GLY A 90 -6.41 15.07 -10.02
N ALA A 91 -7.17 15.06 -8.94
CA ALA A 91 -8.16 14.02 -8.66
C ALA A 91 -9.40 14.57 -7.94
N ASP A 92 -10.52 13.89 -8.13
CA ASP A 92 -11.80 14.18 -7.49
C ASP A 92 -12.42 12.90 -6.88
N PRO A 93 -12.32 12.71 -5.55
CA PRO A 93 -12.85 11.52 -4.88
C PRO A 93 -14.38 11.38 -5.00
N MET A 94 -15.11 12.48 -5.19
CA MET A 94 -16.58 12.44 -5.25
C MET A 94 -17.13 12.00 -6.61
N THR A 95 -16.32 12.05 -7.68
CA THR A 95 -16.66 11.43 -8.98
C THR A 95 -15.82 10.21 -9.29
N ASP A 96 -14.87 9.87 -8.41
CA ASP A 96 -13.88 8.84 -8.63
C ASP A 96 -13.08 9.01 -9.94
N LEU A 97 -12.64 10.24 -10.23
CA LEU A 97 -11.86 10.56 -11.44
C LEU A 97 -10.51 11.16 -11.08
N ALA A 98 -9.48 10.80 -11.83
CA ALA A 98 -8.15 11.39 -11.77
C ALA A 98 -7.61 11.63 -13.19
N VAL A 99 -6.77 12.66 -13.32
CA VAL A 99 -6.06 12.97 -14.56
C VAL A 99 -4.57 12.90 -14.30
N LEU A 100 -3.88 12.14 -15.14
CA LEU A 100 -2.43 12.00 -15.11
C LEU A 100 -1.81 12.69 -16.31
N ARG A 101 -0.53 13.03 -16.18
CA ARG A 101 0.33 13.48 -17.27
C ARG A 101 1.48 12.48 -17.42
N LEU A 102 1.57 11.81 -18.56
CA LEU A 102 2.76 11.05 -18.92
C LEU A 102 3.95 12.02 -19.06
N ARG A 103 5.08 11.69 -18.44
CA ARG A 103 6.36 12.39 -18.62
C ARG A 103 6.90 12.05 -20.02
N MET A 104 6.68 12.94 -20.97
CA MET A 104 6.95 12.66 -22.39
C MET A 104 8.44 12.55 -22.69
N GLU A 105 9.26 13.19 -21.87
CA GLU A 105 10.71 13.17 -21.84
C GLU A 105 11.30 11.80 -21.48
N ASP A 106 10.57 10.96 -20.73
CA ASP A 106 10.99 9.62 -20.35
C ASP A 106 10.83 8.61 -21.50
N ARG A 107 10.09 9.00 -22.55
CA ARG A 107 9.86 8.14 -23.71
C ARG A 107 11.11 8.09 -24.60
N PRO A 108 11.44 6.93 -25.19
CA PRO A 108 12.51 6.82 -26.16
C PRO A 108 12.39 7.85 -27.30
N THR A 109 13.50 8.40 -27.75
CA THR A 109 13.54 9.43 -28.82
C THR A 109 12.93 8.98 -30.15
N LYS A 110 12.84 7.66 -30.39
CA LYS A 110 12.23 7.05 -31.58
C LYS A 110 10.82 6.50 -31.34
N SER A 111 10.19 6.83 -30.22
CA SER A 111 8.84 6.35 -29.89
C SER A 111 7.80 6.89 -30.86
N ARG A 112 6.79 6.05 -31.16
CA ARG A 112 5.66 6.46 -31.99
C ARG A 112 4.81 7.52 -31.27
N ALA A 113 4.10 8.34 -32.04
CA ALA A 113 3.11 9.25 -31.50
C ALA A 113 2.05 8.49 -30.69
N LEU A 114 1.57 9.09 -29.60
CA LEU A 114 0.52 8.48 -28.78
C LEU A 114 -0.79 8.38 -29.58
N THR A 115 -1.44 7.24 -29.49
CA THR A 115 -2.83 7.09 -29.92
C THR A 115 -3.74 7.73 -28.88
N VAL A 116 -4.74 8.47 -29.36
CA VAL A 116 -5.66 9.25 -28.52
C VAL A 116 -7.08 8.77 -28.74
N ALA A 117 -7.79 8.46 -27.66
CA ALA A 117 -9.20 8.16 -27.69
C ALA A 117 -10.03 9.43 -27.48
N ASN A 118 -11.19 9.51 -28.14
CA ASN A 118 -12.06 10.68 -28.10
C ASN A 118 -13.31 10.40 -27.26
N PHE A 119 -13.73 11.37 -26.47
CA PHE A 119 -15.00 11.31 -25.76
C PHE A 119 -16.18 11.36 -26.74
N GLY A 120 -17.15 10.47 -26.54
CA GLY A 120 -18.48 10.54 -27.11
C GLY A 120 -19.45 11.33 -26.22
N ASP A 121 -20.73 11.17 -26.50
CA ASP A 121 -21.82 11.82 -25.79
C ASP A 121 -22.64 10.77 -25.02
N SER A 122 -22.44 10.68 -23.70
CA SER A 122 -23.11 9.69 -22.86
C SER A 122 -24.62 9.92 -22.74
N ASP A 123 -25.12 11.12 -23.05
CA ASP A 123 -26.56 11.42 -22.97
C ASP A 123 -27.35 10.83 -24.15
N LYS A 124 -26.64 10.35 -25.19
CA LYS A 124 -27.21 9.65 -26.35
C LYS A 124 -27.16 8.13 -26.25
N VAL A 125 -26.60 7.61 -25.17
CA VAL A 125 -26.48 6.17 -24.95
C VAL A 125 -27.84 5.61 -24.56
N GLU A 126 -28.25 4.52 -25.21
CA GLU A 126 -29.50 3.83 -24.97
C GLU A 126 -29.27 2.43 -24.40
N ILE A 127 -30.27 1.89 -23.70
CA ILE A 127 -30.25 0.50 -23.25
C ILE A 127 -30.25 -0.41 -24.48
N GLY A 128 -29.32 -1.36 -24.53
CA GLY A 128 -29.11 -2.26 -25.67
C GLY A 128 -27.97 -1.85 -26.60
N ASP A 129 -27.43 -0.63 -26.47
CA ASP A 129 -26.24 -0.21 -27.22
C ASP A 129 -25.07 -1.14 -26.93
N VAL A 130 -24.40 -1.62 -28.00
CA VAL A 130 -23.20 -2.44 -27.86
C VAL A 130 -22.06 -1.59 -27.32
N CYS A 131 -21.37 -2.12 -26.31
CA CYS A 131 -20.24 -1.47 -25.65
C CYS A 131 -19.06 -2.41 -25.44
N PHE A 132 -17.87 -1.83 -25.29
CA PHE A 132 -16.62 -2.53 -25.03
C PHE A 132 -15.95 -1.96 -23.78
N ALA A 133 -15.80 -2.77 -22.75
CA ALA A 133 -15.01 -2.42 -21.59
C ALA A 133 -13.55 -2.81 -21.86
N MET A 134 -12.66 -1.83 -21.72
CA MET A 134 -11.24 -1.96 -22.04
C MET A 134 -10.39 -1.62 -20.82
N GLY A 135 -9.28 -2.34 -20.64
CA GLY A 135 -8.37 -2.13 -19.51
C GLY A 135 -7.27 -3.19 -19.46
N SER A 136 -6.60 -3.33 -18.31
CA SER A 136 -5.57 -4.32 -18.04
C SER A 136 -5.90 -5.10 -16.74
N PRO A 137 -6.77 -6.12 -16.81
CA PRO A 137 -7.19 -6.89 -15.65
C PRO A 137 -6.00 -7.50 -14.92
N ALA A 138 -6.03 -7.42 -13.59
CA ALA A 138 -4.98 -7.87 -12.66
C ALA A 138 -3.56 -7.33 -12.95
N GLY A 139 -3.42 -6.30 -13.79
CA GLY A 139 -2.10 -5.88 -14.29
C GLY A 139 -1.38 -7.01 -15.03
N LEU A 140 -2.07 -7.77 -15.89
CA LEU A 140 -1.43 -8.79 -16.73
C LEU A 140 -1.13 -8.21 -18.11
N SER A 141 -2.14 -8.21 -18.98
CA SER A 141 -2.13 -7.67 -20.32
C SER A 141 -3.35 -6.78 -20.50
N GLN A 142 -3.34 -5.92 -21.52
CA GLN A 142 -4.55 -5.22 -21.94
C GLN A 142 -5.59 -6.23 -22.43
N SER A 143 -6.87 -5.91 -22.26
CA SER A 143 -7.99 -6.75 -22.63
C SER A 143 -9.17 -5.90 -23.07
N VAL A 144 -10.03 -6.50 -23.88
CA VAL A 144 -11.32 -5.95 -24.29
C VAL A 144 -12.38 -7.00 -24.00
N THR A 145 -13.46 -6.59 -23.34
CA THR A 145 -14.67 -7.40 -23.20
C THR A 145 -15.84 -6.68 -23.85
N ARG A 146 -16.70 -7.44 -24.51
CA ARG A 146 -17.88 -6.91 -25.21
C ARG A 146 -19.13 -7.19 -24.38
N GLY A 147 -20.07 -6.25 -24.41
CA GLY A 147 -21.40 -6.40 -23.85
C GLY A 147 -22.35 -5.38 -24.46
N ILE A 148 -23.43 -5.10 -23.74
CA ILE A 148 -24.39 -4.05 -24.01
C ILE A 148 -24.56 -3.15 -22.78
N VAL A 149 -25.01 -1.92 -23.02
CA VAL A 149 -25.51 -1.04 -21.96
C VAL A 149 -26.82 -1.62 -21.46
N SER A 150 -26.86 -2.00 -20.19
CA SER A 150 -28.02 -2.60 -19.53
C SER A 150 -28.86 -1.57 -18.77
N ASN A 151 -28.25 -0.45 -18.35
CA ASN A 151 -28.92 0.61 -17.59
C ASN A 151 -28.19 1.96 -17.78
N VAL A 152 -28.91 3.06 -17.95
CA VAL A 152 -28.33 4.42 -18.12
C VAL A 152 -28.41 5.29 -16.86
N ALA A 153 -28.98 4.75 -15.79
CA ALA A 153 -29.31 5.44 -14.56
C ALA A 153 -28.97 4.60 -13.32
N LEU A 154 -27.94 3.76 -13.38
CA LEU A 154 -27.59 2.86 -12.28
C LEU A 154 -27.07 3.68 -11.09
N ILE A 155 -27.57 3.35 -9.89
CA ILE A 155 -27.07 3.86 -8.61
C ILE A 155 -26.77 2.68 -7.68
N SER A 156 -25.92 2.89 -6.68
CA SER A 156 -25.66 1.86 -5.68
C SER A 156 -26.89 1.66 -4.77
N PRO A 157 -27.33 0.42 -4.51
CA PRO A 157 -28.54 0.14 -3.72
C PRO A 157 -28.41 0.54 -2.24
N TYR A 158 -27.17 0.65 -1.74
CA TYR A 158 -26.89 1.01 -0.35
C TYR A 158 -26.25 2.40 -0.31
N LYS A 159 -26.96 3.38 0.27
CA LYS A 159 -26.44 4.74 0.47
C LYS A 159 -25.11 4.69 1.23
N GLY A 160 -24.07 5.32 0.68
CA GLY A 160 -22.74 5.39 1.30
C GLY A 160 -21.92 4.09 1.22
N SER A 161 -22.33 3.11 0.40
CA SER A 161 -21.58 1.84 0.26
C SER A 161 -20.30 1.97 -0.56
N PHE A 162 -20.22 2.96 -1.45
CA PHE A 162 -18.99 3.27 -2.17
C PHE A 162 -18.47 4.65 -1.77
N ARG A 163 -17.52 4.65 -0.83
CA ARG A 163 -16.88 5.86 -0.32
C ARG A 163 -15.39 5.86 -0.58
N LEU A 164 -14.91 7.00 -1.06
CA LEU A 164 -13.50 7.27 -1.29
C LEU A 164 -13.14 8.51 -0.48
N ASP A 165 -12.18 8.39 0.43
CA ASP A 165 -11.70 9.52 1.26
C ASP A 165 -12.76 10.15 2.14
N GLY A 166 -13.75 9.34 2.52
CA GLY A 166 -14.92 9.78 3.24
C GLY A 166 -15.99 10.40 2.34
N GLU A 167 -15.75 10.58 1.05
CA GLU A 167 -16.73 11.10 0.10
C GLU A 167 -17.57 9.97 -0.51
N ASN A 168 -18.86 10.19 -0.72
CA ASN A 168 -19.76 9.21 -1.32
C ASN A 168 -19.86 9.43 -2.84
N VAL A 169 -19.28 8.51 -3.61
CA VAL A 169 -19.22 8.65 -5.08
C VAL A 169 -20.62 8.63 -5.70
N GLY A 170 -21.50 7.77 -5.17
CA GLY A 170 -22.89 7.64 -5.63
C GLY A 170 -23.77 8.86 -5.36
N GLU A 171 -23.28 9.89 -4.65
CA GLU A 171 -23.99 11.18 -4.60
C GLU A 171 -23.94 11.93 -5.91
N LEU A 172 -22.89 11.75 -6.72
CA LEU A 172 -22.72 12.43 -7.99
C LEU A 172 -22.72 11.50 -9.19
N VAL A 173 -22.23 10.28 -9.03
CA VAL A 173 -22.12 9.37 -10.16
C VAL A 173 -23.40 8.57 -10.29
N ARG A 174 -24.05 8.76 -11.44
CA ARG A 174 -25.11 7.90 -11.94
C ARG A 174 -24.53 7.09 -13.08
N TRP A 175 -24.22 5.83 -12.80
CA TRP A 175 -23.42 4.99 -13.69
C TRP A 175 -24.20 4.55 -14.93
N LEU A 176 -23.47 4.37 -16.03
CA LEU A 176 -23.90 3.49 -17.11
C LEU A 176 -23.63 2.05 -16.66
N GLY A 177 -24.70 1.31 -16.41
CA GLY A 177 -24.65 -0.13 -16.14
C GLY A 177 -24.52 -0.93 -17.43
N HIS A 178 -23.63 -1.91 -17.47
CA HIS A 178 -23.42 -2.78 -18.64
C HIS A 178 -23.12 -4.22 -18.20
N ASP A 179 -23.23 -5.17 -19.13
CA ASP A 179 -22.92 -6.59 -18.88
C ASP A 179 -21.56 -7.05 -19.44
N ALA A 180 -20.80 -6.15 -20.07
CA ALA A 180 -19.42 -6.43 -20.45
C ALA A 180 -18.60 -6.80 -19.19
N ILE A 181 -17.88 -7.93 -19.24
CA ILE A 181 -17.17 -8.47 -18.09
C ILE A 181 -16.05 -7.52 -17.67
N ILE A 182 -16.06 -7.10 -16.40
CA ILE A 182 -14.96 -6.35 -15.79
C ILE A 182 -14.39 -7.11 -14.59
N PHE A 183 -13.07 -7.08 -14.48
CA PHE A 183 -12.29 -7.58 -13.35
C PHE A 183 -11.49 -6.45 -12.70
N PRO A 184 -11.04 -6.61 -11.44
CA PRO A 184 -10.05 -5.70 -10.84
C PRO A 184 -8.89 -5.46 -11.81
N GLY A 185 -8.52 -4.19 -12.00
CA GLY A 185 -7.53 -3.76 -13.00
C GLY A 185 -8.14 -3.12 -14.26
N ASN A 186 -9.41 -3.36 -14.60
CA ASN A 186 -10.10 -2.60 -15.67
C ASN A 186 -10.51 -1.19 -15.23
N SER A 187 -10.63 -0.95 -13.92
CA SER A 187 -10.99 0.34 -13.35
C SER A 187 -10.07 1.45 -13.88
N GLY A 188 -10.69 2.53 -14.35
CA GLY A 188 -10.07 3.69 -14.98
C GLY A 188 -9.89 3.55 -16.50
N GLY A 189 -10.03 2.35 -17.06
CA GLY A 189 -10.05 2.13 -18.50
C GLY A 189 -11.36 2.58 -19.17
N PRO A 190 -11.40 2.73 -20.49
CA PRO A 190 -12.58 3.27 -21.17
C PRO A 190 -13.66 2.20 -21.39
N LEU A 191 -14.92 2.64 -21.31
CA LEU A 191 -16.06 1.98 -21.94
C LEU A 191 -16.33 2.69 -23.26
N VAL A 192 -16.27 1.98 -24.39
CA VAL A 192 -16.45 2.58 -25.73
C VAL A 192 -17.62 1.98 -26.49
N ASN A 193 -18.21 2.76 -27.39
CA ASN A 193 -19.23 2.28 -28.34
C ASN A 193 -18.59 1.66 -29.60
N GLU A 194 -19.42 1.13 -30.49
CA GLU A 194 -19.00 0.51 -31.77
C GLU A 194 -18.26 1.46 -32.73
N LYS A 195 -18.29 2.77 -32.47
CA LYS A 195 -17.58 3.79 -33.24
C LYS A 195 -16.23 4.18 -32.62
N GLY A 196 -15.85 3.57 -31.49
CA GLY A 196 -14.59 3.85 -30.79
C GLY A 196 -14.61 5.14 -29.97
N TYR A 197 -15.78 5.70 -29.67
CA TYR A 197 -15.90 6.85 -28.77
C TYR A 197 -16.09 6.39 -27.34
N ILE A 198 -15.41 7.06 -26.40
CA ILE A 198 -15.56 6.82 -24.97
C ILE A 198 -16.96 7.28 -24.54
N ILE A 199 -17.79 6.33 -24.10
CA ILE A 199 -19.11 6.58 -23.52
C ILE A 199 -19.09 6.53 -21.99
N GLY A 200 -18.05 5.94 -21.39
CA GLY A 200 -17.80 6.06 -19.96
C GLY A 200 -16.40 5.60 -19.54
N ILE A 201 -16.10 5.68 -18.24
CA ILE A 201 -14.87 5.18 -17.62
C ILE A 201 -15.25 4.06 -16.65
N ASN A 202 -14.71 2.85 -16.86
CA ASN A 202 -15.05 1.67 -16.05
C ASN A 202 -14.64 1.90 -14.59
N GLU A 203 -15.49 1.57 -13.63
CA GLU A 203 -15.25 1.91 -12.22
C GLU A 203 -15.56 0.76 -11.26
N VAL A 204 -16.79 0.27 -11.27
CA VAL A 204 -17.34 -0.61 -10.22
C VAL A 204 -18.03 -1.83 -10.81
N GLY A 205 -17.96 -2.97 -10.13
CA GLY A 205 -18.81 -4.14 -10.39
C GLY A 205 -19.91 -4.25 -9.33
N ILE A 206 -21.18 -4.36 -9.76
CA ILE A 206 -22.35 -4.55 -8.89
C ILE A 206 -23.03 -5.87 -9.28
N GLY A 207 -22.74 -6.93 -8.53
CA GLY A 207 -23.18 -8.28 -8.88
C GLY A 207 -22.52 -8.74 -10.19
N SER A 208 -23.31 -9.04 -11.21
CA SER A 208 -22.83 -9.38 -12.55
C SER A 208 -22.78 -8.20 -13.52
N LEU A 209 -23.15 -6.99 -13.09
CA LEU A 209 -23.14 -5.78 -13.92
C LEU A 209 -21.87 -4.95 -13.64
N GLY A 210 -21.27 -4.41 -14.69
CA GLY A 210 -20.29 -3.33 -14.58
C GLY A 210 -20.97 -1.97 -14.54
N GLY A 211 -20.32 -1.00 -13.91
CA GLY A 211 -20.72 0.40 -13.84
C GLY A 211 -19.59 1.29 -14.34
N ALA A 212 -19.93 2.21 -15.27
CA ALA A 212 -19.00 3.18 -15.83
C ALA A 212 -19.47 4.62 -15.60
N ILE A 213 -18.53 5.51 -15.25
CA ILE A 213 -18.75 6.96 -15.11
C ILE A 213 -19.12 7.52 -16.49
N PRO A 214 -20.26 8.20 -16.67
CA PRO A 214 -20.65 8.74 -17.98
C PRO A 214 -19.61 9.69 -18.58
N SER A 215 -19.35 9.58 -19.89
CA SER A 215 -18.31 10.35 -20.58
C SER A 215 -18.50 11.87 -20.52
N ASN A 216 -19.74 12.37 -20.43
CA ASN A 216 -19.99 13.80 -20.30
C ASN A 216 -19.50 14.35 -18.94
N LEU A 217 -19.72 13.59 -17.86
CA LEU A 217 -19.20 13.90 -16.54
C LEU A 217 -17.67 13.78 -16.55
N ALA A 218 -17.14 12.66 -17.05
CA ALA A 218 -15.71 12.41 -17.13
C ALA A 218 -14.97 13.50 -17.91
N ARG A 219 -15.49 13.92 -19.06
CA ARG A 219 -14.91 15.00 -19.89
C ARG A 219 -14.86 16.33 -19.15
N THR A 220 -15.94 16.69 -18.45
CA THR A 220 -16.03 17.97 -17.73
C THR A 220 -15.06 18.01 -16.56
N VAL A 221 -15.08 16.97 -15.72
CA VAL A 221 -14.18 16.85 -14.56
C VAL A 221 -12.73 16.77 -15.01
N SER A 222 -12.41 15.95 -16.01
CA SER A 222 -11.03 15.79 -16.50
C SER A 222 -10.46 17.09 -17.05
N LYS A 223 -11.29 17.89 -17.74
CA LYS A 223 -10.86 19.20 -18.22
C LYS A 223 -10.51 20.13 -17.06
N GLU A 224 -11.38 20.23 -16.05
CA GLU A 224 -11.15 21.11 -14.91
C GLU A 224 -9.96 20.64 -14.05
N LEU A 225 -9.80 19.33 -13.82
CA LEU A 225 -8.64 18.77 -13.15
C LEU A 225 -7.34 19.07 -13.90
N ALA A 226 -7.32 18.94 -15.23
CA ALA A 226 -6.13 19.26 -16.03
C ALA A 226 -5.76 20.75 -16.00
N GLU A 227 -6.73 21.65 -15.80
CA GLU A 227 -6.51 23.11 -15.78
C GLU A 227 -6.16 23.64 -14.39
N LYS A 228 -6.76 23.09 -13.32
CA LYS A 228 -6.65 23.64 -11.96
C LYS A 228 -5.96 22.70 -10.96
N GLY A 229 -5.91 21.41 -11.26
CA GLY A 229 -5.45 20.35 -10.37
C GLY A 229 -6.44 19.89 -9.29
N PHE A 230 -7.59 20.54 -9.16
CA PHE A 230 -8.64 20.18 -8.21
C PHE A 230 -10.02 20.63 -8.69
N ILE A 231 -11.08 20.01 -8.16
CA ILE A 231 -12.48 20.45 -8.37
C ILE A 231 -12.93 21.23 -7.14
N SER A 232 -13.32 22.49 -7.33
CA SER A 232 -13.94 23.29 -6.27
C SER A 232 -15.44 23.03 -6.24
N ARG A 233 -15.93 22.49 -5.12
CA ARG A 233 -17.35 22.15 -4.96
C ARG A 233 -18.05 23.14 -4.05
N CYS A 234 -19.30 23.44 -4.40
CA CYS A 234 -20.21 24.23 -3.58
C CYS A 234 -20.81 23.37 -2.45
N TRP A 235 -20.95 23.98 -1.29
CA TRP A 235 -21.70 23.45 -0.15
C TRP A 235 -22.83 24.41 0.22
N THR A 236 -24.02 23.85 0.44
CA THR A 236 -25.22 24.58 0.86
C THR A 236 -25.82 24.07 2.17
N GLY A 237 -25.45 22.86 2.60
CA GLY A 237 -26.05 22.18 3.76
C GLY A 237 -27.46 21.63 3.53
N LEU A 238 -27.94 21.58 2.28
CA LEU A 238 -29.19 20.93 1.93
C LEU A 238 -29.02 19.41 1.89
N GLU A 239 -29.87 18.68 2.61
CA GLU A 239 -30.04 17.24 2.46
C GLU A 239 -31.37 16.97 1.75
N CYS A 240 -31.29 16.51 0.51
CA CYS A 240 -32.45 16.35 -0.35
C CYS A 240 -32.82 14.88 -0.57
N GLN A 241 -34.12 14.64 -0.81
CA GLN A 241 -34.66 13.34 -1.19
C GLN A 241 -35.76 13.50 -2.24
N PRO A 242 -36.18 12.39 -2.88
CA PRO A 242 -37.29 12.43 -3.82
C PRO A 242 -38.58 12.86 -3.11
N VAL A 243 -39.48 13.51 -3.85
CA VAL A 243 -40.80 13.85 -3.32
C VAL A 243 -41.58 12.57 -2.94
N LEU A 244 -42.32 12.62 -1.83
CA LEU A 244 -43.12 11.49 -1.36
C LEU A 244 -44.40 11.30 -2.19
N ASN A 245 -44.96 12.39 -2.72
CA ASN A 245 -46.13 12.36 -3.58
C ASN A 245 -45.68 12.30 -5.06
N PRO A 246 -45.99 11.23 -5.81
CA PRO A 246 -45.59 11.10 -7.22
C PRO A 246 -46.08 12.22 -8.14
N ASN A 247 -47.19 12.88 -7.80
CA ASN A 247 -47.76 13.99 -8.58
C ASN A 247 -47.10 15.35 -8.27
N GLU A 248 -46.35 15.43 -7.17
CA GLU A 248 -45.68 16.64 -6.74
C GLU A 248 -44.36 16.81 -7.52
N LYS A 249 -44.25 17.84 -8.34
CA LYS A 249 -43.00 18.09 -9.08
C LYS A 249 -41.99 18.79 -8.16
N GLY A 250 -40.73 18.43 -8.17
CA GLY A 250 -39.72 19.13 -7.35
C GLY A 250 -38.80 18.16 -6.64
N ILE A 251 -38.06 18.68 -5.67
CA ILE A 251 -37.19 17.90 -4.78
C ILE A 251 -37.46 18.29 -3.33
N LEU A 252 -37.56 17.30 -2.45
CA LEU A 252 -37.92 17.48 -1.04
C LEU A 252 -36.65 17.72 -0.21
N VAL A 253 -36.65 18.78 0.59
CA VAL A 253 -35.64 19.01 1.63
C VAL A 253 -35.95 18.08 2.80
N ALA A 254 -35.13 17.05 2.97
CA ALA A 254 -35.24 16.08 4.05
C ALA A 254 -34.62 16.62 5.35
N GLY A 255 -33.49 17.29 5.22
CA GLY A 255 -32.68 17.79 6.33
C GLY A 255 -31.93 19.06 5.95
N ILE A 256 -31.51 19.79 6.98
CA ILE A 256 -30.65 20.96 6.86
C ILE A 256 -29.57 20.83 7.92
N ILE A 257 -28.32 20.97 7.49
CA ILE A 257 -27.17 20.97 8.39
C ILE A 257 -27.16 22.30 9.15
N GLU A 258 -26.94 22.25 10.46
CA GLU A 258 -26.79 23.45 11.31
C GLU A 258 -25.60 24.30 10.86
N GLU A 259 -25.71 25.62 11.03
CA GLU A 259 -24.71 26.63 10.62
C GLU A 259 -24.37 26.58 9.12
N SER A 260 -25.33 26.15 8.30
CA SER A 260 -25.16 26.05 6.85
C SER A 260 -25.82 27.20 6.09
N PRO A 261 -25.39 27.47 4.84
CA PRO A 261 -26.04 28.47 3.99
C PRO A 261 -27.55 28.28 3.79
N ALA A 262 -28.03 27.03 3.81
CA ALA A 262 -29.45 26.72 3.69
C ALA A 262 -30.23 27.11 4.95
N GLU A 263 -29.65 26.90 6.13
CA GLU A 263 -30.23 27.34 7.39
C GLU A 263 -30.28 28.86 7.47
N ASP A 264 -29.17 29.54 7.15
CA ASP A 264 -29.08 31.00 7.12
C ASP A 264 -30.10 31.63 6.16
N ALA A 265 -30.36 30.96 5.02
CA ALA A 265 -31.36 31.38 4.05
C ALA A 265 -32.80 31.06 4.49
N GLY A 266 -32.99 30.37 5.60
CA GLY A 266 -34.29 30.06 6.20
C GLY A 266 -35.04 28.93 5.51
N LEU A 267 -34.36 28.04 4.76
CA LEU A 267 -34.93 26.77 4.33
C LEU A 267 -35.24 25.90 5.55
N LYS A 268 -36.17 24.95 5.41
CA LYS A 268 -36.56 24.01 6.47
C LYS A 268 -36.83 22.62 5.91
N PRO A 269 -36.64 21.54 6.70
CA PRO A 269 -37.18 20.23 6.37
C PRO A 269 -38.66 20.30 6.00
N GLY A 270 -39.05 19.62 4.94
CA GLY A 270 -40.40 19.66 4.37
C GLY A 270 -40.61 20.71 3.26
N ASP A 271 -39.61 21.55 2.96
CA ASP A 271 -39.66 22.41 1.79
C ASP A 271 -39.54 21.60 0.50
N ILE A 272 -40.27 22.01 -0.54
CA ILE A 272 -40.20 21.41 -1.87
C ILE A 272 -39.61 22.42 -2.84
N ILE A 273 -38.36 22.21 -3.24
CA ILE A 273 -37.67 23.07 -4.19
C ILE A 273 -38.21 22.76 -5.59
N LYS A 274 -38.63 23.80 -6.31
CA LYS A 274 -39.13 23.73 -7.69
C LYS A 274 -38.11 24.22 -8.70
N THR A 275 -37.41 25.30 -8.33
CA THR A 275 -36.33 25.85 -9.13
C THR A 275 -35.11 26.12 -8.26
N TYR A 276 -33.95 25.81 -8.82
CA TYR A 276 -32.65 26.02 -8.21
C TYR A 276 -31.83 26.89 -9.17
N ASP A 277 -31.67 28.16 -8.83
CA ASP A 277 -30.97 29.15 -9.65
C ASP A 277 -31.53 29.26 -11.08
N GLY A 278 -32.86 29.35 -11.17
CA GLY A 278 -33.59 29.47 -12.44
C GLY A 278 -33.75 28.16 -13.22
N ARG A 279 -33.10 27.07 -12.79
CA ARG A 279 -33.29 25.74 -13.39
C ARG A 279 -34.38 24.97 -12.67
N THR A 280 -35.31 24.39 -13.41
CA THR A 280 -36.31 23.49 -12.84
C THR A 280 -35.61 22.23 -12.34
N VAL A 281 -35.92 21.83 -11.11
CA VAL A 281 -35.38 20.60 -10.49
C VAL A 281 -36.51 19.65 -10.16
N MET A 282 -36.24 18.35 -10.26
CA MET A 282 -37.21 17.31 -9.99
C MET A 282 -36.47 16.04 -9.60
N ALA A 283 -36.92 15.39 -8.52
CA ALA A 283 -36.51 14.05 -8.15
C ALA A 283 -37.75 13.27 -7.70
N ARG A 284 -38.11 12.24 -8.48
CA ARG A 284 -39.24 11.33 -8.18
C ARG A 284 -38.74 10.04 -7.55
N ILE A 285 -37.53 9.63 -7.92
CA ILE A 285 -36.85 8.43 -7.43
C ILE A 285 -35.41 8.77 -7.03
N ALA A 286 -34.72 7.85 -6.37
CA ALA A 286 -33.39 8.10 -5.83
C ALA A 286 -32.35 8.35 -6.95
N GLU A 287 -32.55 7.75 -8.11
CA GLU A 287 -31.74 7.83 -9.33
C GLU A 287 -31.71 9.23 -9.94
N ASP A 288 -32.65 10.10 -9.56
CA ASP A 288 -32.70 11.50 -9.98
C ASP A 288 -31.80 12.41 -9.11
N LEU A 289 -31.46 11.98 -7.88
CA LEU A 289 -30.69 12.80 -6.94
C LEU A 289 -29.28 13.15 -7.44
N PRO A 290 -28.51 12.23 -8.06
CA PRO A 290 -27.18 12.58 -8.53
C PRO A 290 -27.16 13.75 -9.51
N LEU A 291 -28.18 13.88 -10.36
CA LEU A 291 -28.29 15.01 -11.30
C LEU A 291 -28.50 16.34 -10.56
N PHE A 292 -29.34 16.35 -9.52
CA PHE A 292 -29.50 17.53 -8.67
C PHE A 292 -28.22 17.84 -7.88
N ASN A 293 -27.53 16.84 -7.34
CA ASN A 293 -26.30 17.04 -6.60
C ASN A 293 -25.18 17.55 -7.49
N GLN A 294 -25.06 17.06 -8.74
CA GLN A 294 -24.13 17.59 -9.74
C GLN A 294 -24.40 19.08 -10.00
N LEU A 295 -25.68 19.46 -10.14
CA LEU A 295 -26.08 20.86 -10.27
C LEU A 295 -25.71 21.68 -9.03
N SER A 296 -26.07 21.19 -7.84
CA SER A 296 -25.89 21.88 -6.57
C SER A 296 -24.41 22.10 -6.24
N TYR A 297 -23.60 21.04 -6.31
CA TYR A 297 -22.17 21.08 -6.02
C TYR A 297 -21.36 21.77 -7.11
N GLY A 298 -21.86 21.81 -8.35
CA GLY A 298 -21.23 22.53 -9.47
C GLY A 298 -21.48 24.04 -9.50
N MET A 299 -22.22 24.60 -8.53
CA MET A 299 -22.40 26.05 -8.43
C MET A 299 -21.09 26.76 -8.05
N LYS A 300 -20.94 28.01 -8.51
CA LYS A 300 -19.80 28.85 -8.08
C LYS A 300 -19.88 29.12 -6.58
N VAL A 301 -18.76 29.00 -5.89
CA VAL A 301 -18.59 29.41 -4.48
C VAL A 301 -18.83 30.91 -4.33
N GLY A 302 -19.48 31.33 -3.24
CA GLY A 302 -19.81 32.72 -2.94
C GLY A 302 -20.97 33.30 -3.77
N LYS A 303 -21.59 32.49 -4.64
CA LYS A 303 -22.72 32.93 -5.46
C LYS A 303 -23.98 33.00 -4.62
N LYS A 304 -24.74 34.09 -4.79
CA LYS A 304 -26.12 34.19 -4.30
C LYS A 304 -27.05 33.42 -5.22
N LEU A 305 -27.56 32.27 -4.76
CA LEU A 305 -28.51 31.44 -5.50
C LEU A 305 -29.94 31.81 -5.13
N LYS A 306 -30.79 31.98 -6.14
CA LYS A 306 -32.23 32.12 -5.94
C LYS A 306 -32.89 30.74 -6.03
N ILE A 307 -33.54 30.32 -4.96
CA ILE A 307 -34.34 29.10 -4.91
C ILE A 307 -35.81 29.49 -4.80
N THR A 308 -36.68 28.84 -5.57
CA THR A 308 -38.13 28.97 -5.37
C THR A 308 -38.78 27.61 -5.19
N GLY A 309 -39.82 27.56 -4.39
CA GLY A 309 -40.44 26.31 -4.01
C GLY A 309 -41.74 26.47 -3.24
N LEU A 310 -42.12 25.43 -2.51
CA LEU A 310 -43.30 25.39 -1.67
C LEU A 310 -42.93 25.03 -0.23
N ARG A 311 -43.61 25.66 0.74
CA ARG A 311 -43.65 25.25 2.15
C ARG A 311 -45.10 25.19 2.58
N LYS A 312 -45.58 24.01 3.00
CA LYS A 312 -47.00 23.80 3.34
C LYS A 312 -47.95 24.34 2.26
N ASN A 313 -47.67 24.02 0.98
CA ASN A 313 -48.37 24.48 -0.23
C ASN A 313 -48.35 25.99 -0.52
N LYS A 314 -47.61 26.80 0.26
CA LYS A 314 -47.41 28.23 -0.03
C LYS A 314 -46.14 28.43 -0.85
N LYS A 315 -46.19 29.31 -1.85
CA LYS A 315 -45.02 29.69 -2.65
C LYS A 315 -43.99 30.39 -1.77
N MET A 316 -42.74 29.95 -1.88
CA MET A 316 -41.59 30.48 -1.16
C MET A 316 -40.49 30.88 -2.14
N SER A 317 -39.68 31.85 -1.74
CA SER A 317 -38.44 32.23 -2.42
C SER A 317 -37.36 32.41 -1.37
N TRP A 318 -36.22 31.76 -1.57
CA TRP A 318 -35.05 31.86 -0.72
C TRP A 318 -33.87 32.38 -1.53
N VAL A 319 -32.98 33.12 -0.86
CA VAL A 319 -31.69 33.54 -1.42
C VAL A 319 -30.62 33.03 -0.48
N LEU A 320 -29.81 32.09 -0.94
CA LEU A 320 -28.70 31.55 -0.17
C LEU A 320 -27.36 31.97 -0.79
N THR A 321 -26.31 32.09 0.01
CA THR A 321 -24.96 32.35 -0.50
C THR A 321 -24.14 31.07 -0.37
N THR A 322 -23.68 30.52 -1.49
CA THR A 322 -22.94 29.25 -1.49
C THR A 322 -21.61 29.36 -0.75
N ALA A 323 -21.24 28.30 -0.05
CA ALA A 323 -19.95 28.17 0.62
C ALA A 323 -19.07 27.14 -0.10
N THR A 324 -17.77 27.13 0.20
CA THR A 324 -16.86 26.09 -0.26
C THR A 324 -17.15 24.79 0.46
N ARG A 325 -17.19 23.67 -0.27
CA ARG A 325 -17.18 22.34 0.31
C ARG A 325 -15.74 21.94 0.66
N GLU A 326 -15.47 21.73 1.93
CA GLU A 326 -14.25 21.06 2.39
C GLU A 326 -14.31 19.56 2.09
N SER A 327 -13.14 18.93 1.91
CA SER A 327 -13.04 17.47 1.84
C SER A 327 -13.61 16.80 3.09
N ALA A 328 -14.14 15.59 2.95
CA ALA A 328 -14.68 14.82 4.07
C ALA A 328 -13.64 14.57 5.16
N PHE A 329 -12.39 14.23 4.79
CA PHE A 329 -11.26 14.12 5.70
C PHE A 329 -10.05 14.93 5.22
N ALA A 330 -9.25 15.43 6.17
CA ALA A 330 -7.94 15.98 5.88
C ALA A 330 -6.93 14.86 5.61
N LYS A 331 -5.83 15.18 4.92
CA LYS A 331 -4.73 14.26 4.66
C LYS A 331 -4.11 13.78 5.98
N GLU A 332 -3.75 12.51 6.01
CA GLU A 332 -3.06 11.89 7.14
C GLU A 332 -1.59 12.31 7.15
N ARG A 333 -1.02 12.37 8.35
CA ARG A 333 0.40 12.62 8.59
C ARG A 333 0.91 11.63 9.62
N GLU A 334 2.07 11.05 9.36
CA GLU A 334 2.77 10.23 10.35
C GLU A 334 3.57 11.07 11.33
N LEU A 335 3.54 10.67 12.60
CA LEU A 335 4.41 11.16 13.65
C LEU A 335 5.22 9.98 14.20
N LYS A 336 6.39 9.70 13.59
CA LYS A 336 7.27 8.56 13.92
C LYS A 336 7.51 8.43 15.43
N SER A 337 7.95 9.51 16.06
CA SER A 337 8.28 9.57 17.50
C SER A 337 7.08 9.38 18.44
N TRP A 338 5.87 9.41 17.91
CA TRP A 338 4.64 9.14 18.66
C TRP A 338 4.11 7.73 18.37
N GLY A 339 4.51 7.10 17.27
CA GLY A 339 3.94 5.85 16.78
C GLY A 339 2.46 5.97 16.40
N ILE A 340 2.07 7.08 15.76
CA ILE A 340 0.70 7.34 15.30
C ILE A 340 0.67 7.96 13.90
N THR A 341 -0.47 7.79 13.23
CA THR A 341 -0.89 8.70 12.15
C THR A 341 -2.02 9.60 12.63
N ILE A 342 -2.01 10.86 12.20
CA ILE A 342 -2.86 11.94 12.70
C ILE A 342 -3.39 12.79 11.54
N ARG A 343 -4.53 13.45 11.72
CA ARG A 343 -5.12 14.37 10.73
C ARG A 343 -5.91 15.50 11.41
N ASP A 344 -6.10 16.59 10.69
CA ASP A 344 -6.95 17.71 11.11
C ASP A 344 -8.44 17.36 10.93
N PHE A 345 -9.31 18.05 11.67
CA PHE A 345 -10.75 18.02 11.40
C PHE A 345 -11.12 18.96 10.26
N THR A 346 -11.95 18.45 9.36
CA THR A 346 -12.71 19.22 8.38
C THR A 346 -14.09 19.54 8.95
N LEU A 347 -14.85 20.40 8.27
CA LEU A 347 -16.24 20.69 8.66
C LEU A 347 -17.07 19.41 8.77
N MET A 348 -17.06 18.57 7.73
CA MET A 348 -17.89 17.35 7.68
C MET A 348 -17.47 16.36 8.77
N SER A 349 -16.17 16.08 8.92
CA SER A 349 -15.69 15.15 9.96
C SER A 349 -15.91 15.66 11.39
N SER A 350 -15.90 16.99 11.61
CA SER A 350 -16.26 17.60 12.90
C SER A 350 -17.74 17.37 13.21
N LEU A 351 -18.63 17.62 12.25
CA LEU A 351 -20.08 17.44 12.41
C LEU A 351 -20.45 15.97 12.62
N GLU A 352 -19.90 15.05 11.84
CA GLU A 352 -20.10 13.60 12.01
C GLU A 352 -19.62 13.11 13.39
N ALA A 353 -18.54 13.69 13.91
CA ALA A 353 -18.03 13.45 15.26
C ALA A 353 -18.79 14.21 16.36
N ARG A 354 -19.86 14.95 16.02
CA ARG A 354 -20.67 15.77 16.94
C ARG A 354 -19.86 16.82 17.70
N ARG A 355 -18.85 17.38 17.05
CA ARG A 355 -17.97 18.42 17.61
C ARG A 355 -18.43 19.79 17.15
N SER A 356 -18.47 20.74 18.09
CA SER A 356 -18.74 22.15 17.82
C SER A 356 -17.55 22.91 17.21
N SER A 357 -16.37 22.27 17.08
CA SER A 357 -15.21 22.91 16.46
C SER A 357 -14.27 21.90 15.82
N LYS A 358 -13.52 22.40 14.83
CA LYS A 358 -12.44 21.69 14.14
C LYS A 358 -11.13 21.63 14.95
N LYS A 359 -11.09 22.21 16.15
CA LYS A 359 -9.86 22.30 16.94
C LYS A 359 -9.45 20.92 17.46
N GLY A 360 -8.16 20.64 17.38
CA GLY A 360 -7.52 19.42 17.85
C GLY A 360 -6.97 18.59 16.70
N ALA A 361 -6.18 17.58 17.03
CA ALA A 361 -5.56 16.69 16.06
C ALA A 361 -6.09 15.26 16.28
N GLN A 362 -6.78 14.69 15.30
CA GLN A 362 -7.43 13.39 15.41
C GLN A 362 -6.44 12.26 15.12
N VAL A 363 -6.33 11.30 16.03
CA VAL A 363 -5.57 10.06 15.85
C VAL A 363 -6.28 9.18 14.82
N HIS A 364 -5.63 8.93 13.69
CA HIS A 364 -6.11 8.02 12.65
C HIS A 364 -5.76 6.56 12.96
N SER A 365 -4.49 6.29 13.29
CA SER A 365 -4.04 4.95 13.69
C SER A 365 -2.91 5.02 14.72
N VAL A 366 -2.71 3.92 15.46
CA VAL A 366 -1.70 3.79 16.52
C VAL A 366 -0.91 2.51 16.30
N GLY A 367 0.41 2.59 16.40
CA GLY A 367 1.31 1.46 16.26
C GLY A 367 1.38 0.62 17.53
N ARG A 368 1.32 -0.70 17.38
CA ARG A 368 1.42 -1.63 18.51
C ARG A 368 2.80 -1.53 19.16
N GLY A 369 2.83 -1.47 20.49
CA GLY A 369 4.09 -1.32 21.25
C GLY A 369 4.73 0.08 21.17
N GLY A 370 4.29 0.92 20.23
CA GLY A 370 4.81 2.28 20.06
C GLY A 370 4.45 3.21 21.24
N PRO A 371 5.05 4.42 21.30
CA PRO A 371 4.92 5.33 22.44
C PRO A 371 3.48 5.63 22.84
N SER A 372 2.61 5.93 21.87
CA SER A 372 1.20 6.24 22.12
C SER A 372 0.37 5.04 22.55
N ASN A 373 0.74 3.82 22.12
CA ASN A 373 0.09 2.58 22.55
C ASN A 373 0.51 2.17 23.96
N SER A 374 1.77 2.40 24.31
CA SER A 374 2.35 2.07 25.62
C SER A 374 1.95 3.07 26.72
N ALA A 375 1.43 4.24 26.34
CA ALA A 375 0.91 5.26 27.25
C ALA A 375 -0.23 4.73 28.14
N LYS A 376 -0.50 5.42 29.26
CA LYS A 376 -1.50 5.01 30.27
C LYS A 376 -2.42 6.20 30.63
N PRO A 377 -3.69 6.20 30.23
CA PRO A 377 -4.31 5.30 29.25
C PRO A 377 -3.68 5.44 27.85
N SER A 378 -3.73 4.40 27.03
CA SER A 378 -3.19 4.42 25.68
C SER A 378 -4.02 5.32 24.76
N LEU A 379 -3.39 5.97 23.78
CA LEU A 379 -4.13 6.61 22.70
C LEU A 379 -4.71 5.54 21.75
N SER A 380 -5.78 5.88 21.06
CA SER A 380 -6.54 4.99 20.17
C SER A 380 -7.08 5.76 18.97
N ARG A 381 -7.46 5.03 17.90
CA ARG A 381 -8.12 5.62 16.73
C ARG A 381 -9.36 6.40 17.17
N GLY A 382 -9.50 7.62 16.66
CA GLY A 382 -10.62 8.52 16.95
C GLY A 382 -10.35 9.49 18.11
N ASP A 383 -9.34 9.24 18.95
CA ASP A 383 -8.95 10.19 19.99
C ASP A 383 -8.54 11.53 19.37
N VAL A 384 -8.86 12.62 20.06
CA VAL A 384 -8.51 13.97 19.62
C VAL A 384 -7.53 14.59 20.59
N ILE A 385 -6.30 14.80 20.17
CA ILE A 385 -5.29 15.49 20.96
C ILE A 385 -5.64 16.98 21.00
N THR A 386 -5.84 17.51 22.19
CA THR A 386 -6.26 18.91 22.44
C THR A 386 -5.20 19.73 23.15
N GLY A 387 -4.17 19.11 23.72
CA GLY A 387 -3.07 19.84 24.34
C GLY A 387 -1.84 19.00 24.67
N ILE A 388 -0.69 19.66 24.77
CA ILE A 388 0.59 19.06 25.16
C ILE A 388 1.31 19.96 26.16
N ASN A 389 1.68 19.39 27.32
CA ASN A 389 2.34 20.10 28.42
C ASN A 389 1.64 21.43 28.76
N GLY A 390 0.29 21.43 28.79
CA GLY A 390 -0.53 22.61 29.04
C GLY A 390 -0.72 23.57 27.85
N ASN A 391 -0.01 23.38 26.73
CA ASN A 391 -0.19 24.18 25.52
C ASN A 391 -1.33 23.62 24.67
N PRO A 392 -2.27 24.46 24.20
CA PRO A 392 -3.38 24.00 23.35
C PRO A 392 -2.88 23.52 21.99
N VAL A 393 -3.47 22.44 21.49
CA VAL A 393 -3.28 21.90 20.15
C VAL A 393 -4.57 22.13 19.39
N SER A 394 -4.55 23.03 18.40
CA SER A 394 -5.71 23.28 17.54
C SER A 394 -5.63 22.57 16.20
N SER A 395 -4.45 22.08 15.82
CA SER A 395 -4.17 21.44 14.53
C SER A 395 -3.02 20.44 14.62
N VAL A 396 -2.86 19.60 13.59
CA VAL A 396 -1.68 18.74 13.38
C VAL A 396 -0.40 19.57 13.30
N ALA A 397 -0.45 20.76 12.70
CA ALA A 397 0.70 21.66 12.62
C ALA A 397 1.18 22.13 14.00
N ASP A 398 0.24 22.42 14.92
CA ASP A 398 0.57 22.75 16.31
C ASP A 398 1.21 21.56 17.03
N LEU A 399 0.63 20.37 16.87
CA LEU A 399 1.15 19.13 17.44
C LEU A 399 2.59 18.85 17.00
N VAL A 400 2.88 18.98 15.70
CA VAL A 400 4.23 18.81 15.13
C VAL A 400 5.20 19.84 15.68
N ARG A 401 4.82 21.13 15.67
CA ARG A 401 5.66 22.23 16.16
C ARG A 401 6.00 22.07 17.64
N LEU A 402 5.01 21.73 18.47
CA LEU A 402 5.20 21.50 19.90
C LEU A 402 6.05 20.25 20.17
N SER A 403 5.82 19.17 19.42
CA SER A 403 6.65 17.96 19.52
C SER A 403 8.11 18.26 19.22
N LYS A 404 8.38 18.96 18.10
CA LYS A 404 9.76 19.34 17.72
C LYS A 404 10.45 20.14 18.82
N LYS A 405 9.75 21.13 19.39
CA LYS A 405 10.29 21.96 20.49
C LYS A 405 10.62 21.14 21.75
N ILE A 406 9.85 20.09 22.04
CA ILE A 406 10.08 19.21 23.21
C ILE A 406 11.29 18.31 22.98
N THR A 407 11.47 17.81 21.76
CA THR A 407 12.49 16.82 21.40
C THR A 407 13.81 17.44 20.93
N GLU A 408 13.85 18.74 20.70
CA GLU A 408 15.06 19.44 20.22
C GLU A 408 16.24 19.26 21.18
N GLY A 409 17.38 18.80 20.65
CA GLY A 409 18.61 18.53 21.41
C GLY A 409 18.54 17.35 22.38
N LYS A 410 17.48 16.54 22.35
CA LYS A 410 17.32 15.36 23.21
C LYS A 410 17.92 14.13 22.56
N LYS A 411 18.56 13.28 23.37
CA LYS A 411 19.11 11.98 22.95
C LYS A 411 18.23 10.79 23.38
N GLU A 412 17.23 11.04 24.23
CA GLU A 412 16.31 10.02 24.75
C GLU A 412 14.86 10.53 24.66
N PRO A 413 13.87 9.61 24.60
CA PRO A 413 12.46 9.96 24.64
C PRO A 413 12.05 10.77 25.88
N VAL A 414 11.32 11.87 25.68
CA VAL A 414 10.84 12.77 26.73
C VAL A 414 9.39 12.45 27.09
N SER A 415 9.14 12.18 28.38
CA SER A 415 7.79 12.04 28.94
C SER A 415 7.00 13.33 28.77
N THR A 416 5.92 13.27 28.00
CA THR A 416 5.13 14.42 27.59
C THR A 416 3.68 14.23 28.03
N LEU A 417 3.14 15.20 28.79
CA LEU A 417 1.74 15.18 29.22
C LEU A 417 0.85 15.57 28.05
N VAL A 418 -0.13 14.73 27.74
CA VAL A 418 -1.04 14.89 26.61
C VAL A 418 -2.47 14.96 27.13
N SER A 419 -3.16 16.04 26.78
CA SER A 419 -4.61 16.17 26.95
C SER A 419 -5.30 15.73 25.67
N PHE A 420 -6.29 14.85 25.80
CA PHE A 420 -7.05 14.36 24.67
C PHE A 420 -8.53 14.12 25.01
N GLU A 421 -9.36 14.09 23.97
CA GLU A 421 -10.77 13.78 24.05
C GLU A 421 -11.02 12.40 23.46
N ARG A 422 -11.79 11.59 24.19
CA ARG A 422 -12.32 10.30 23.71
C ARG A 422 -13.81 10.30 23.97
N ASP A 423 -14.59 10.22 22.90
CA ASP A 423 -16.03 10.44 22.93
C ASP A 423 -16.35 11.81 23.58
N MET A 424 -16.97 11.81 24.76
CA MET A 424 -17.29 13.02 25.54
C MET A 424 -16.34 13.25 26.73
N ALA A 425 -15.39 12.33 26.98
CA ALA A 425 -14.48 12.41 28.11
C ALA A 425 -13.20 13.19 27.75
N LYS A 426 -12.78 14.06 28.66
CA LYS A 426 -11.46 14.71 28.62
C LYS A 426 -10.50 13.93 29.51
N LEU A 427 -9.43 13.43 28.91
CA LEU A 427 -8.47 12.53 29.54
C LEU A 427 -7.05 13.12 29.45
N LEU A 428 -6.20 12.64 30.35
CA LEU A 428 -4.77 12.91 30.36
C LEU A 428 -4.01 11.59 30.19
N THR A 429 -2.92 11.62 29.45
CA THR A 429 -1.95 10.52 29.37
C THR A 429 -0.54 11.06 29.27
N VAL A 430 0.46 10.20 29.47
CA VAL A 430 1.88 10.54 29.30
C VAL A 430 2.44 9.70 28.16
N VAL A 431 2.92 10.36 27.11
CA VAL A 431 3.56 9.73 25.95
C VAL A 431 5.04 10.07 25.95
N LYS A 432 5.92 9.08 25.77
CA LYS A 432 7.36 9.29 25.68
C LYS A 432 7.76 9.55 24.23
N ILE A 433 8.03 10.80 23.86
CA ILE A 433 8.29 11.20 22.47
C ILE A 433 9.74 11.67 22.30
N GLY A 434 10.39 11.30 21.20
CA GLY A 434 11.79 11.67 20.95
C GLY A 434 12.48 10.69 20.01
N PRO A 435 13.81 10.81 19.85
CA PRO A 435 14.58 9.81 19.11
C PRO A 435 14.45 8.43 19.77
N GLU A 436 14.48 7.38 18.96
CA GLU A 436 14.54 6.01 19.46
C GLU A 436 15.82 5.85 20.29
N ALA A 437 15.70 5.22 21.46
CA ALA A 437 16.86 4.99 22.31
C ALA A 437 17.79 4.01 21.60
N GLU A 438 19.10 4.29 21.57
CA GLU A 438 20.07 3.31 21.10
C GLU A 438 19.87 1.99 21.86
N GLU A 439 19.61 0.91 21.12
CA GLU A 439 19.59 -0.42 21.70
C GLU A 439 20.99 -0.72 22.23
N ASN A 440 21.14 -0.71 23.55
CA ASN A 440 22.33 -1.24 24.19
C ASN A 440 22.39 -2.74 23.90
N ARG A 441 23.10 -3.13 22.83
CA ARG A 441 23.43 -4.52 22.55
C ARG A 441 24.20 -5.06 23.76
N PRO A 442 23.65 -6.01 24.53
CA PRO A 442 24.28 -6.45 25.76
C PRO A 442 25.68 -7.01 25.46
N VAL A 443 26.68 -6.56 26.22
CA VAL A 443 28.05 -7.08 26.11
C VAL A 443 28.03 -8.57 26.41
N GLN A 444 28.54 -9.37 25.47
CA GLN A 444 28.42 -10.82 25.53
C GLN A 444 29.50 -11.50 26.36
N ALA A 445 29.09 -12.59 27.01
CA ALA A 445 29.98 -13.63 27.52
C ALA A 445 30.38 -14.57 26.38
N TRP A 446 31.69 -14.72 26.13
CA TRP A 446 32.20 -15.63 25.11
C TRP A 446 31.87 -17.08 25.43
N LYS A 447 31.34 -17.82 24.45
CA LYS A 447 31.05 -19.25 24.59
C LYS A 447 32.01 -20.07 23.72
N PRO A 448 32.65 -21.13 24.27
CA PRO A 448 33.45 -22.05 23.48
C PRO A 448 32.56 -22.81 22.48
N TRP A 449 33.14 -23.17 21.34
CA TRP A 449 32.43 -23.84 20.27
C TRP A 449 33.28 -24.91 19.60
N LEU A 450 32.64 -26.06 19.37
CA LEU A 450 33.24 -27.25 18.77
C LEU A 450 32.89 -27.37 17.28
N GLY A 451 31.67 -26.95 16.90
CA GLY A 451 31.21 -26.94 15.51
C GLY A 451 30.78 -28.30 14.95
N VAL A 452 29.93 -28.99 15.71
CA VAL A 452 29.27 -30.26 15.32
C VAL A 452 27.79 -30.22 15.65
N SER A 453 27.00 -31.08 15.00
CA SER A 453 25.69 -31.50 15.49
C SER A 453 25.78 -32.93 16.02
N THR A 454 25.07 -33.20 17.11
CA THR A 454 25.12 -34.47 17.82
C THR A 454 23.75 -35.11 17.94
N GLN A 455 23.75 -36.43 18.02
CA GLN A 455 22.58 -37.25 18.30
C GLN A 455 22.87 -38.08 19.56
N VAL A 456 21.95 -38.10 20.53
CA VAL A 456 22.13 -38.89 21.75
C VAL A 456 22.19 -40.38 21.42
N LEU A 457 23.09 -41.12 22.06
CA LEU A 457 23.13 -42.58 22.01
C LEU A 457 22.03 -43.16 22.90
N THR A 458 20.80 -43.22 22.36
CA THR A 458 19.69 -43.86 23.07
C THR A 458 19.92 -45.37 23.20
N ARG A 459 19.11 -46.02 24.05
CA ARG A 459 19.11 -47.47 24.20
C ARG A 459 18.93 -48.19 22.85
N GLU A 460 17.95 -47.75 22.08
CA GLU A 460 17.57 -48.35 20.79
C GLU A 460 18.67 -48.12 19.76
N LEU A 461 19.25 -46.91 19.72
CA LEU A 461 20.36 -46.61 18.82
C LEU A 461 21.62 -47.40 19.17
N SER A 462 21.93 -47.54 20.46
CA SER A 462 23.06 -48.35 20.94
C SER A 462 22.87 -49.83 20.58
N GLU A 463 21.66 -50.38 20.75
CA GLU A 463 21.33 -51.74 20.36
C GLU A 463 21.46 -51.97 18.85
N ALA A 464 20.96 -51.03 18.02
CA ALA A 464 21.09 -51.08 16.58
C ALA A 464 22.56 -51.02 16.11
N LEU A 465 23.40 -50.28 16.83
CA LEU A 465 24.85 -50.20 16.61
C LEU A 465 25.63 -51.37 17.23
N LYS A 466 24.95 -52.40 17.77
CA LYS A 466 25.53 -53.58 18.43
C LYS A 466 26.42 -53.22 19.64
N MET A 467 26.05 -52.17 20.37
CA MET A 467 26.70 -51.72 21.59
C MET A 467 25.88 -52.10 22.83
N PRO A 468 26.47 -52.11 24.04
CA PRO A 468 25.72 -52.29 25.27
C PRO A 468 24.57 -51.28 25.38
N LYS A 469 23.38 -51.73 25.79
CA LYS A 469 22.17 -50.88 25.94
C LYS A 469 22.34 -49.74 26.96
N THR A 470 23.38 -49.81 27.78
CA THR A 470 23.76 -48.83 28.81
C THR A 470 24.83 -47.85 28.34
N THR A 471 25.22 -47.90 27.06
CA THR A 471 26.20 -46.96 26.49
C THR A 471 25.68 -45.54 26.61
N ARG A 472 26.55 -44.66 27.12
CA ARG A 472 26.26 -43.23 27.28
C ARG A 472 27.18 -42.45 26.37
N GLY A 473 26.65 -41.41 25.74
CA GLY A 473 27.40 -40.55 24.88
C GLY A 473 26.58 -40.00 23.73
N VAL A 474 27.29 -39.47 22.74
CA VAL A 474 26.69 -38.88 21.56
C VAL A 474 27.34 -39.44 20.29
N ARG A 475 26.52 -39.59 19.25
CA ARG A 475 26.98 -39.79 17.89
C ARG A 475 27.11 -38.43 17.21
N ILE A 476 28.23 -38.19 16.54
CA ILE A 476 28.39 -37.01 15.68
C ILE A 476 27.48 -37.18 14.46
N ALA A 477 26.43 -36.38 14.38
CA ALA A 477 25.50 -36.39 13.26
C ALA A 477 26.08 -35.65 12.05
N GLN A 478 26.72 -34.50 12.31
CA GLN A 478 27.38 -33.70 11.29
C GLN A 478 28.59 -32.98 11.88
N VAL A 479 29.68 -32.94 11.11
CA VAL A 479 30.81 -32.04 11.38
C VAL A 479 30.68 -30.87 10.43
N TYR A 480 30.56 -29.65 10.96
CA TYR A 480 30.51 -28.48 10.12
C TYR A 480 31.89 -28.18 9.54
N PRO A 481 31.97 -27.69 8.29
CA PRO A 481 33.25 -27.33 7.69
C PRO A 481 33.90 -26.16 8.44
N ARG A 482 35.23 -26.17 8.49
CA ARG A 482 36.11 -25.10 9.01
C ARG A 482 35.97 -24.86 10.50
N THR A 483 35.48 -25.85 11.24
CA THR A 483 35.37 -25.80 12.70
C THR A 483 36.52 -26.55 13.38
N PRO A 484 36.73 -26.35 14.69
CA PRO A 484 37.68 -27.14 15.47
C PRO A 484 37.58 -28.64 15.25
N SER A 485 36.35 -29.16 15.24
CA SER A 485 36.11 -30.59 15.00
C SER A 485 36.60 -31.06 13.64
N GLN A 486 36.38 -30.30 12.56
CA GLN A 486 36.89 -30.69 11.25
C GLN A 486 38.43 -30.65 11.23
N LYS A 487 39.04 -29.60 11.79
CA LYS A 487 40.50 -29.44 11.86
C LYS A 487 41.17 -30.57 12.64
N ALA A 488 40.50 -31.05 13.69
CA ALA A 488 40.96 -32.18 14.50
C ALA A 488 40.64 -33.55 13.89
N GLY A 489 40.02 -33.62 12.72
CA GLY A 489 39.74 -34.88 12.02
C GLY A 489 38.54 -35.66 12.57
N MET A 490 37.63 -35.00 13.30
CA MET A 490 36.34 -35.57 13.70
C MET A 490 35.47 -35.78 12.44
N GLN A 491 34.66 -36.83 12.42
CA GLN A 491 33.85 -37.25 11.28
C GLN A 491 32.40 -37.52 11.67
N ALA A 492 31.49 -37.37 10.71
CA ALA A 492 30.11 -37.82 10.89
C ALA A 492 30.08 -39.34 11.10
N GLY A 493 29.40 -39.79 12.15
CA GLY A 493 29.38 -41.19 12.58
C GLY A 493 30.26 -41.51 13.78
N ASP A 494 31.21 -40.62 14.15
CA ASP A 494 32.01 -40.81 15.36
C ASP A 494 31.12 -40.94 16.61
N LEU A 495 31.47 -41.88 17.49
CA LEU A 495 30.77 -42.12 18.75
C LEU A 495 31.65 -41.57 19.88
N LEU A 496 31.19 -40.55 20.59
CA LEU A 496 31.94 -39.92 21.68
C LEU A 496 31.33 -40.30 23.02
N PHE A 497 32.17 -40.80 23.92
CA PHE A 497 31.74 -41.25 25.26
C PHE A 497 32.26 -40.34 26.37
N ARG A 498 33.39 -39.65 26.13
CA ARG A 498 34.06 -38.83 27.14
C ARG A 498 34.65 -37.54 26.59
N ILE A 499 34.74 -36.53 27.46
CA ILE A 499 35.49 -35.28 27.28
C ILE A 499 36.42 -35.13 28.49
N ASP A 500 37.74 -35.07 28.28
CA ASP A 500 38.76 -35.01 29.34
C ASP A 500 38.56 -36.06 30.45
N GLY A 501 38.20 -37.28 30.05
CA GLY A 501 37.95 -38.41 30.94
C GLY A 501 36.55 -38.42 31.59
N GLN A 502 35.81 -37.32 31.57
CA GLN A 502 34.44 -37.22 32.07
C GLN A 502 33.45 -37.89 31.11
N ILE A 503 32.52 -38.69 31.64
CA ILE A 503 31.51 -39.39 30.84
C ILE A 503 30.44 -38.40 30.36
N ILE A 504 30.14 -38.43 29.07
CA ILE A 504 29.00 -37.70 28.49
C ILE A 504 27.72 -38.44 28.92
N GLN A 505 27.01 -37.92 29.92
CA GLN A 505 25.84 -38.55 30.55
C GLN A 505 24.56 -38.48 29.70
N ALA A 506 24.68 -38.57 28.37
CA ALA A 506 23.56 -38.57 27.46
C ALA A 506 23.15 -40.01 27.09
N TYR A 507 21.91 -40.39 27.38
CA TYR A 507 21.38 -41.74 27.11
C TYR A 507 19.88 -41.76 26.80
N ARG A 508 19.16 -40.68 27.06
CA ARG A 508 17.76 -40.49 26.67
C ARG A 508 17.62 -39.33 25.70
N THR A 509 16.52 -39.29 24.96
CA THR A 509 16.24 -38.21 24.00
C THR A 509 16.24 -36.84 24.66
N GLU A 510 15.82 -36.75 25.93
CA GLU A 510 15.79 -35.51 26.71
C GLU A 510 17.20 -34.99 27.07
N ASP A 511 18.23 -35.82 26.97
CA ASP A 511 19.63 -35.46 27.29
C ASP A 511 20.35 -34.75 26.13
N ALA A 512 19.64 -34.31 25.10
CA ALA A 512 20.22 -33.72 23.89
C ALA A 512 21.18 -32.53 24.17
N GLU A 513 20.92 -31.78 25.24
CA GLU A 513 21.73 -30.62 25.65
C GLU A 513 22.93 -30.98 26.53
N VAL A 514 23.05 -32.20 27.05
CA VAL A 514 24.12 -32.59 28.00
C VAL A 514 25.50 -32.35 27.39
N PHE A 515 25.73 -32.85 26.17
CA PHE A 515 27.00 -32.65 25.48
C PHE A 515 27.30 -31.16 25.23
N GLY A 516 26.30 -30.41 24.75
CA GLY A 516 26.44 -28.98 24.51
C GLY A 516 26.75 -28.19 25.78
N ASN A 517 26.15 -28.57 26.92
CA ASN A 517 26.41 -27.93 28.21
C ASN A 517 27.81 -28.25 28.73
N MET A 518 28.30 -29.49 28.58
CA MET A 518 29.68 -29.83 28.93
C MET A 518 30.67 -28.98 28.12
N ILE A 519 30.43 -28.75 26.82
CA ILE A 519 31.29 -27.86 26.01
C ILE A 519 31.28 -26.42 26.55
N LYS A 520 30.12 -25.91 27.00
CA LYS A 520 30.00 -24.52 27.53
C LYS A 520 30.80 -24.26 28.80
N GLU A 521 31.24 -25.30 29.53
CA GLU A 521 32.07 -25.16 30.74
C GLU A 521 33.54 -24.82 30.43
N TYR A 522 33.97 -25.01 29.18
CA TYR A 522 35.33 -24.73 28.76
C TYR A 522 35.56 -23.25 28.46
N LYS A 523 36.84 -22.85 28.37
CA LYS A 523 37.23 -21.53 27.88
C LYS A 523 37.50 -21.59 26.37
N PRO A 524 37.26 -20.50 25.62
CA PRO A 524 37.79 -20.39 24.28
C PRO A 524 39.31 -20.66 24.26
N SER A 525 39.79 -21.33 23.21
CA SER A 525 41.18 -21.74 23.01
C SER A 525 41.69 -22.85 23.95
N SER A 526 40.86 -23.44 24.82
CA SER A 526 41.27 -24.62 25.59
C SER A 526 41.32 -25.88 24.72
N LEU A 527 42.31 -26.73 24.97
CA LEU A 527 42.39 -28.08 24.42
C LEU A 527 41.49 -29.03 25.22
N ALA A 528 40.63 -29.80 24.55
CA ALA A 528 39.83 -30.85 25.16
C ALA A 528 40.05 -32.18 24.43
N LEU A 529 40.23 -33.26 25.19
CA LEU A 529 40.39 -34.62 24.68
C LEU A 529 39.01 -35.31 24.58
N PHE A 530 38.61 -35.64 23.37
CA PHE A 530 37.40 -36.40 23.09
C PHE A 530 37.75 -37.87 22.89
N SER A 531 37.22 -38.73 23.75
CA SER A 531 37.44 -40.18 23.68
C SER A 531 36.17 -40.93 23.28
N GLY A 532 36.34 -41.89 22.40
CA GLY A 532 35.24 -42.48 21.66
C GLY A 532 35.61 -43.71 20.83
N MET A 533 34.84 -43.91 19.76
CA MET A 533 35.01 -45.00 18.80
C MET A 533 34.65 -44.55 17.39
N ARG A 534 35.42 -45.03 16.40
CA ARG A 534 35.16 -44.92 14.96
C ARG A 534 35.34 -46.29 14.33
N ASP A 535 34.34 -46.76 13.58
CA ASP A 535 34.36 -48.05 12.89
C ASP A 535 34.78 -49.24 13.79
N GLY A 536 34.32 -49.24 15.04
CA GLY A 536 34.65 -50.28 16.02
C GLY A 536 36.03 -50.16 16.69
N LYS A 537 36.85 -49.17 16.31
CA LYS A 537 38.19 -48.92 16.89
C LYS A 537 38.17 -47.73 17.84
N LYS A 538 39.01 -47.78 18.88
CA LYS A 538 39.17 -46.68 19.84
C LYS A 538 39.60 -45.40 19.11
N LEU A 539 38.95 -44.29 19.43
CA LEU A 539 39.22 -42.97 18.89
C LEU A 539 39.52 -42.00 20.05
N ASP A 540 40.67 -41.32 19.99
CA ASP A 540 41.04 -40.24 20.91
C ASP A 540 41.40 -39.01 20.05
N LEU A 541 40.69 -37.90 20.21
CA LEU A 541 40.88 -36.66 19.43
C LEU A 541 41.08 -35.47 20.35
N ASN A 542 42.23 -34.81 20.23
CA ASN A 542 42.48 -33.53 20.88
C ASN A 542 41.92 -32.40 20.00
N VAL A 543 40.99 -31.61 20.53
CA VAL A 543 40.36 -30.51 19.82
C VAL A 543 40.55 -29.21 20.59
N THR A 544 41.14 -28.20 19.95
CA THR A 544 41.24 -26.85 20.50
C THR A 544 39.93 -26.12 20.25
N LEU A 545 39.15 -25.84 21.29
CA LEU A 545 37.87 -25.15 21.16
C LEU A 545 38.08 -23.71 20.69
N GLU A 546 37.22 -23.21 19.81
CA GLU A 546 37.30 -21.83 19.29
C GLU A 546 36.17 -20.98 19.88
N LYS A 547 36.28 -19.66 19.75
CA LYS A 547 35.15 -18.76 20.02
C LYS A 547 34.02 -19.13 19.06
N ARG A 548 32.79 -19.25 19.57
CA ARG A 548 31.61 -19.37 18.71
C ARG A 548 31.55 -18.18 17.74
N PRO A 549 31.32 -18.41 16.43
CA PRO A 549 31.02 -17.35 15.49
C PRO A 549 29.82 -16.55 15.96
N ASP A 550 29.85 -15.24 15.71
CA ASP A 550 28.76 -14.36 16.10
C ASP A 550 27.47 -14.79 15.35
N PRO A 551 26.34 -14.95 16.07
CA PRO A 551 25.06 -15.29 15.46
C PRO A 551 24.52 -14.13 14.62
N SER A 552 23.55 -14.41 13.75
CA SER A 552 23.04 -13.46 12.76
C SER A 552 22.57 -12.11 13.35
N ASN A 553 21.95 -12.12 14.53
CA ASN A 553 21.41 -10.94 15.22
C ASN A 553 22.49 -10.06 15.90
N GLU A 554 23.76 -10.42 15.76
CA GLU A 554 24.90 -9.69 16.35
C GLU A 554 25.89 -9.19 15.31
N LEU A 555 25.69 -9.58 14.04
CA LEU A 555 26.53 -9.13 12.97
C LEU A 555 26.28 -7.65 12.67
N PRO A 556 27.27 -6.95 12.09
CA PRO A 556 27.04 -5.63 11.53
C PRO A 556 25.90 -5.68 10.53
N ASP A 557 25.00 -4.73 10.69
CA ASP A 557 23.86 -4.45 9.83
C ASP A 557 23.81 -2.97 9.52
N TYR A 558 23.13 -2.64 8.42
CA TYR A 558 22.90 -1.27 8.00
C TYR A 558 21.48 -1.17 7.48
N GLU A 559 20.72 -0.24 8.07
CA GLU A 559 19.41 0.16 7.60
C GLU A 559 19.58 1.27 6.56
N GLU A 560 19.22 0.97 5.32
CA GLU A 560 19.28 1.94 4.24
C GLU A 560 17.95 2.68 4.14
N GLU A 561 17.91 3.93 4.61
CA GLU A 561 16.67 4.71 4.75
C GLU A 561 16.10 5.17 3.40
N THR A 562 16.94 5.49 2.41
CA THR A 562 16.48 6.04 1.11
C THR A 562 15.76 4.97 0.32
N PHE A 563 16.31 3.75 0.32
CA PHE A 563 15.78 2.62 -0.45
C PHE A 563 14.92 1.66 0.37
N GLU A 564 14.83 1.89 1.67
CA GLU A 564 13.94 1.24 2.65
C GLU A 564 14.18 -0.28 2.77
N PHE A 565 15.42 -0.66 3.05
CA PHE A 565 15.79 -2.05 3.30
C PHE A 565 16.96 -2.18 4.28
N THR A 566 17.08 -3.34 4.92
CA THR A 566 18.18 -3.64 5.86
C THR A 566 19.05 -4.75 5.29
N VAL A 567 20.36 -4.58 5.34
CA VAL A 567 21.34 -5.62 5.01
C VAL A 567 22.23 -5.92 6.20
N ARG A 568 22.70 -7.16 6.29
CA ARG A 568 23.71 -7.57 7.26
C ARG A 568 24.78 -8.45 6.63
N GLU A 569 25.88 -8.61 7.34
CA GLU A 569 26.92 -9.56 6.96
C GLU A 569 26.47 -11.03 7.07
N LEU A 570 27.16 -11.92 6.35
CA LEU A 570 26.92 -13.36 6.36
C LEU A 570 27.44 -14.02 7.64
N SER A 571 26.54 -14.65 8.41
CA SER A 571 26.94 -15.49 9.54
C SER A 571 27.53 -16.82 9.07
N PHE A 572 28.21 -17.52 10.00
CA PHE A 572 28.60 -18.90 9.77
C PHE A 572 27.41 -19.79 9.39
N GLY A 573 26.26 -19.60 10.05
CA GLY A 573 25.04 -20.36 9.78
C GLY A 573 24.47 -20.12 8.38
N ASP A 574 24.51 -18.88 7.89
CA ASP A 574 24.08 -18.53 6.54
C ASP A 574 24.97 -19.22 5.50
N ARG A 575 26.29 -19.20 5.70
CA ARG A 575 27.26 -19.83 4.80
C ARG A 575 27.04 -21.34 4.72
N VAL A 576 26.76 -22.00 5.84
CA VAL A 576 26.47 -23.44 5.87
C VAL A 576 25.13 -23.74 5.19
N SER A 577 24.06 -23.05 5.57
CA SER A 577 22.71 -23.31 5.05
C SER A 577 22.60 -23.02 3.54
N LYS A 578 23.23 -21.94 3.06
CA LYS A 578 23.28 -21.55 1.64
C LYS A 578 24.41 -22.22 0.87
N ARG A 579 25.24 -23.07 1.51
CA ARG A 579 26.38 -23.80 0.93
C ARG A 579 27.40 -22.88 0.21
N LEU A 580 27.71 -21.74 0.82
CA LEU A 580 28.62 -20.74 0.28
C LEU A 580 30.08 -21.11 0.57
N LYS A 581 31.00 -20.70 -0.33
CA LYS A 581 32.45 -20.80 -0.07
C LYS A 581 32.87 -19.82 1.03
N GLU A 582 34.04 -20.09 1.62
CA GLU A 582 34.55 -19.33 2.78
C GLU A 582 34.64 -17.83 2.54
N LYS A 583 35.25 -17.45 1.42
CA LYS A 583 35.44 -16.06 1.00
C LYS A 583 34.44 -15.64 -0.08
N GLU A 584 33.33 -16.38 -0.22
CA GLU A 584 32.28 -15.93 -1.13
C GLU A 584 31.70 -14.63 -0.55
N PRO A 585 31.80 -13.51 -1.30
CA PRO A 585 31.29 -12.24 -0.85
C PRO A 585 29.76 -12.28 -0.83
N GLY A 586 29.19 -11.42 0.01
CA GLY A 586 27.78 -11.10 -0.08
C GLY A 586 27.19 -10.61 1.23
N LEU A 587 26.15 -9.81 1.11
CA LEU A 587 25.34 -9.32 2.23
C LEU A 587 23.94 -9.92 2.15
N VAL A 588 23.38 -10.29 3.29
CA VAL A 588 22.03 -10.85 3.37
C VAL A 588 21.05 -9.71 3.59
N VAL A 589 20.01 -9.66 2.74
CA VAL A 589 18.88 -8.75 2.94
C VAL A 589 18.01 -9.28 4.07
N GLU A 590 17.95 -8.54 5.18
CA GLU A 590 17.19 -8.89 6.38
C GLU A 590 15.74 -8.46 6.28
N ASN A 591 15.49 -7.23 5.82
CA ASN A 591 14.17 -6.64 5.70
C ASN A 591 14.11 -5.81 4.42
N VAL A 592 12.92 -5.73 3.81
CA VAL A 592 12.63 -4.83 2.69
C VAL A 592 11.24 -4.27 2.91
N GLU A 593 11.12 -2.96 2.99
CA GLU A 593 9.83 -2.33 3.21
C GLU A 593 8.89 -2.55 2.01
N PRO A 594 7.64 -3.00 2.25
CA PRO A 594 6.67 -3.21 1.18
C PRO A 594 6.45 -1.95 0.34
N ALA A 595 6.48 -2.10 -0.99
CA ALA A 595 6.32 -0.99 -1.94
C ALA A 595 7.33 0.18 -1.79
N GLY A 596 8.41 -0.03 -1.03
CA GLY A 596 9.59 0.83 -1.06
C GLY A 596 10.46 0.63 -2.30
N TRP A 597 11.46 1.50 -2.51
CA TRP A 597 12.27 1.49 -3.74
C TRP A 597 12.95 0.14 -4.01
N ALA A 598 13.56 -0.46 -2.99
CA ALA A 598 14.18 -1.77 -3.12
C ALA A 598 13.14 -2.86 -3.45
N SER A 599 11.95 -2.81 -2.85
CA SER A 599 10.85 -3.74 -3.13
C SER A 599 10.36 -3.61 -4.57
N LEU A 600 10.22 -2.38 -5.07
CA LEU A 600 9.78 -2.08 -6.45
C LEU A 600 10.77 -2.58 -7.49
N ALA A 601 12.07 -2.46 -7.21
CA ALA A 601 13.13 -3.06 -8.03
C ALA A 601 13.18 -4.59 -7.92
N GLY A 602 12.39 -5.18 -7.03
CA GLY A 602 12.24 -6.62 -6.87
C GLY A 602 13.16 -7.25 -5.83
N LEU A 603 13.84 -6.46 -4.99
CA LEU A 603 14.63 -6.96 -3.86
C LEU A 603 13.70 -7.59 -2.82
N ARG A 604 14.14 -8.70 -2.21
CA ARG A 604 13.35 -9.44 -1.22
C ARG A 604 14.21 -9.84 -0.03
N GLN A 605 13.55 -9.97 1.12
CA GLN A 605 14.14 -10.61 2.29
C GLN A 605 14.74 -11.98 1.93
N GLY A 606 15.97 -12.22 2.41
CA GLY A 606 16.73 -13.44 2.18
C GLY A 606 17.56 -13.46 0.90
N ASP A 607 17.42 -12.45 0.02
CA ASP A 607 18.33 -12.25 -1.10
C ASP A 607 19.76 -12.08 -0.60
N LEU A 608 20.72 -12.64 -1.35
CA LEU A 608 22.14 -12.43 -1.11
C LEU A 608 22.66 -11.43 -2.14
N VAL A 609 22.97 -10.21 -1.70
CA VAL A 609 23.57 -9.16 -2.54
C VAL A 609 25.02 -9.54 -2.79
N LEU A 610 25.38 -9.83 -4.04
CA LEU A 610 26.75 -10.22 -4.42
C LEU A 610 27.53 -9.00 -4.89
N ASN A 611 26.96 -8.23 -5.82
CA ASN A 611 27.57 -7.02 -6.36
C ASN A 611 26.53 -5.90 -6.45
N ILE A 612 27.01 -4.65 -6.42
CA ILE A 612 26.23 -3.48 -6.79
C ILE A 612 27.06 -2.65 -7.78
N ASN A 613 26.49 -2.29 -8.93
CA ASN A 613 27.19 -1.61 -10.04
C ASN A 613 28.51 -2.29 -10.46
N GLY A 614 28.55 -3.62 -10.37
CA GLY A 614 29.73 -4.44 -10.70
C GLY A 614 30.77 -4.56 -9.60
N GLU A 615 30.60 -3.86 -8.47
CA GLU A 615 31.50 -3.95 -7.31
C GLU A 615 31.00 -4.98 -6.29
N SER A 616 31.90 -5.83 -5.81
CA SER A 616 31.60 -6.88 -4.83
C SER A 616 31.32 -6.31 -3.44
N MET A 617 30.24 -6.76 -2.81
CA MET A 617 29.81 -6.31 -1.49
C MET A 617 29.99 -7.43 -0.46
N SER A 618 30.88 -7.23 0.52
CA SER A 618 31.15 -8.25 1.56
C SER A 618 31.20 -7.71 2.98
N GLU A 619 31.31 -6.41 3.16
CA GLU A 619 31.45 -5.73 4.45
C GLU A 619 30.49 -4.55 4.51
N ILE A 620 29.88 -4.32 5.67
CA ILE A 620 28.87 -3.26 5.84
C ILE A 620 29.47 -1.86 5.68
N ASP A 621 30.67 -1.61 6.20
CA ASP A 621 31.35 -0.30 6.07
C ASP A 621 31.56 0.10 4.60
N LEU A 622 31.90 -0.87 3.75
CA LEU A 622 32.06 -0.64 2.31
C LEU A 622 30.71 -0.37 1.64
N PHE A 623 29.69 -1.16 2.00
CA PHE A 623 28.34 -0.99 1.49
C PHE A 623 27.77 0.39 1.84
N GLU A 624 27.82 0.79 3.11
CA GLU A 624 27.37 2.10 3.59
C GLU A 624 28.06 3.22 2.81
N LYS A 625 29.39 3.18 2.74
CA LYS A 625 30.18 4.19 2.03
C LYS A 625 29.77 4.32 0.56
N LYS A 626 29.54 3.20 -0.13
CA LYS A 626 29.19 3.16 -1.55
C LYS A 626 27.76 3.61 -1.79
N MET A 627 26.81 3.14 -0.97
CA MET A 627 25.41 3.59 -1.03
C MET A 627 25.31 5.10 -0.81
N ASN A 628 25.96 5.63 0.23
CA ASN A 628 25.99 7.07 0.50
C ASN A 628 26.61 7.87 -0.66
N GLN A 629 27.61 7.31 -1.34
CA GLN A 629 28.18 7.94 -2.54
C GLN A 629 27.19 7.98 -3.70
N TRP A 630 26.51 6.87 -4.01
CA TRP A 630 25.53 6.83 -5.12
C TRP A 630 24.30 7.70 -4.86
N ILE A 631 23.83 7.75 -3.60
CA ILE A 631 22.75 8.63 -3.18
C ILE A 631 23.15 10.09 -3.37
N LYS A 632 24.34 10.47 -2.89
CA LYS A 632 24.85 11.84 -3.03
C LYS A 632 25.04 12.26 -4.48
N ASN A 633 25.36 11.31 -5.36
CA ASN A 633 25.54 11.56 -6.79
C ASN A 633 24.21 11.57 -7.57
N GLU A 634 23.10 11.26 -6.93
CA GLU A 634 21.79 11.10 -7.57
C GLU A 634 21.87 10.17 -8.79
N GLU A 635 22.56 9.03 -8.61
CA GLU A 635 22.73 8.05 -9.69
C GLU A 635 21.35 7.62 -10.21
N LYS A 636 21.15 7.75 -11.52
CA LYS A 636 19.85 7.42 -12.14
C LYS A 636 19.48 5.94 -12.00
N ARG A 637 20.50 5.06 -11.92
CA ARG A 637 20.36 3.61 -11.90
C ARG A 637 21.38 2.99 -10.96
N ILE A 638 20.92 2.11 -10.07
CA ILE A 638 21.77 1.29 -9.21
C ILE A 638 21.42 -0.17 -9.46
N ILE A 639 22.37 -0.94 -10.00
CA ILE A 639 22.15 -2.32 -10.43
C ILE A 639 22.68 -3.27 -9.35
N PHE A 640 21.77 -4.00 -8.72
CA PHE A 640 22.08 -5.04 -7.75
C PHE A 640 22.17 -6.38 -8.47
N PHE A 641 23.26 -7.12 -8.26
CA PHE A 641 23.37 -8.51 -8.64
C PHE A 641 23.15 -9.37 -7.40
N VAL A 642 22.01 -10.06 -7.37
CA VAL A 642 21.58 -10.84 -6.20
C VAL A 642 21.46 -12.32 -6.52
N LYS A 643 21.59 -13.15 -5.47
CA LYS A 643 21.28 -14.58 -5.51
C LYS A 643 20.07 -14.88 -4.63
N ARG A 644 19.00 -15.37 -5.27
CA ARG A 644 17.75 -15.81 -4.64
C ARG A 644 17.62 -17.31 -4.74
N GLY A 645 17.83 -18.00 -3.62
CA GLY A 645 17.93 -19.46 -3.61
C GLY A 645 19.08 -19.93 -4.50
N ILE A 646 18.76 -20.59 -5.61
CA ILE A 646 19.75 -21.06 -6.61
C ILE A 646 19.88 -20.15 -7.83
N HIS A 647 19.02 -19.13 -7.96
CA HIS A 647 18.97 -18.26 -9.13
C HIS A 647 19.74 -16.96 -8.87
N THR A 648 20.33 -16.41 -9.92
CA THR A 648 20.90 -15.06 -9.89
C THR A 648 20.02 -14.11 -10.70
N LEU A 649 19.95 -12.86 -10.27
CA LEU A 649 19.09 -11.83 -10.85
C LEU A 649 19.86 -10.51 -10.84
N PHE A 650 19.67 -9.71 -11.90
CA PHE A 650 19.97 -8.28 -11.86
C PHE A 650 18.68 -7.56 -11.49
N LEU A 651 18.76 -6.71 -10.47
CA LEU A 651 17.68 -5.84 -10.03
C LEU A 651 18.13 -4.41 -10.28
N GLU A 652 17.33 -3.66 -11.03
CA GLU A 652 17.61 -2.27 -11.36
C GLU A 652 16.79 -1.37 -10.44
N LEU A 653 17.46 -0.63 -9.56
CA LEU A 653 16.84 0.43 -8.78
C LEU A 653 16.97 1.72 -9.60
N GLU A 654 15.83 2.30 -9.98
CA GLU A 654 15.74 3.62 -10.61
C GLU A 654 15.11 4.60 -9.61
N PRO A 655 15.88 5.16 -8.65
CA PRO A 655 15.38 6.17 -7.72
C PRO A 655 14.86 7.40 -8.44
N ASP A 656 13.73 7.91 -7.95
CA ASP A 656 13.22 9.23 -8.32
C ASP A 656 13.75 10.24 -7.31
N TRP A 657 14.76 10.99 -7.75
CA TRP A 657 15.41 12.04 -6.97
C TRP A 657 14.60 13.34 -6.94
N ASP A 658 13.49 13.44 -7.69
CA ASP A 658 12.67 14.66 -7.77
C ASP A 658 11.88 14.97 -6.48
N ASN A 659 12.05 14.19 -5.41
CA ASN A 659 11.40 14.37 -4.12
C ASN A 659 12.19 15.26 -3.14
N SER A 660 12.64 16.44 -3.59
CA SER A 660 13.09 17.54 -2.72
C SER A 660 11.98 18.52 -2.39
#